data_AF-A0A915EB57-F1
#
_entry.id   AF-A0A915EB57-F1
#
_cell.length_a   1.000
_cell.length_b   1.000
_cell.length_c   1.000
_cell.angle_alpha   90.00
_cell.angle_beta   90.00
_cell.angle_gamma   90.00
#
_symmetry.space_group_name_H-M   'P 1'
#
loop_
_entity.id
_entity.type
_entity.pdbx_description
1 polymer ?
#
loop_
_entity_poly.entity_id
_entity_poly.type
_entity_poly.pdbx_seq_one_letter_code
_entity_poly.pdbx_strand_id
1 'polypeptide(L)'
;MVEIGETVASVEPSELTEASCAYVVFIMGFFWMTETLPLAITALIPVIAFPLLTILTAHKVSAVYLSDSNFVFFGSMIMAVAVESSNLHERIALRVLLFTGPNPRWLMLGFQLSTAFLSMWISNTATTAMMVPIVVAVIKELDVCQRRQSDPEAKCASIGGTGTLIGTGSNIVLNGYLQKAYHSMSPVTFTSWMLFAMPQVLMLLAICWAWLQIIYVGFKPHDNSYEGMVGRMLRKKYETLGGISYEEKVYLQPEFIPGWGGLFPEGMVTDGTAAMAVSILLFILPAENPIKVLTSSTISTKPIKTIMTWKLMREKFSWSTMLLLGGGYGMAAGVESSGLSDLIGRCCLVVTVLTEFSSNVATSSIFIPMVASIARLHKTNPLIYILPVTLASSYAFMFPAGTPPNAIVFGVKILRVVDMAIGGSMLNLSAFFLSQFMTQTYAHLIFDMKRPNFSYAPAPHNSSNVSAGLMYSEAAGSRTSLLLNGLRGIEIGPGAHNPFGLNTLNVDFTTNKTVWKKSEQQMSGKNARLDVIAMGDNLPFPDESYDFVLSSHVIEHFYDPIKAIKEWFRVIRKDGYIYMIVPHKERTYDKKKTRTTLAELIERHEHPNPPSEDSHLHHSFWVTEDSWSYAGTLNGNSGYARCRW
;
A
#
# COMPACT_ATOMS: atom_id res chain seq x y z
N MET A 1 -32.60 34.18 7.35
CA MET A 1 -31.17 34.02 7.72
C MET A 1 -30.92 33.95 9.23
N VAL A 2 -31.91 34.21 10.10
CA VAL A 2 -31.71 34.16 11.56
C VAL A 2 -32.14 32.80 12.16
N GLU A 3 -33.11 32.08 11.58
CA GLU A 3 -33.61 30.80 12.12
C GLU A 3 -32.81 29.54 11.74
N ILE A 4 -31.85 29.62 10.79
CA ILE A 4 -30.95 28.50 10.46
C ILE A 4 -29.72 28.49 11.39
N GLY A 5 -29.47 29.59 12.11
CA GLY A 5 -28.32 29.73 13.02
C GLY A 5 -28.47 28.97 14.34
N GLU A 6 -29.70 28.75 14.81
CA GLU A 6 -29.93 28.13 16.13
C GLU A 6 -29.91 26.59 16.09
N THR A 7 -30.15 25.97 14.94
CA THR A 7 -30.08 24.50 14.78
C THR A 7 -28.67 23.98 14.50
N VAL A 8 -27.75 24.84 14.05
CA VAL A 8 -26.33 24.48 13.85
C VAL A 8 -25.51 24.66 15.13
N ALA A 9 -26.00 25.45 16.08
CA ALA A 9 -25.30 25.76 17.34
C ALA A 9 -25.29 24.61 18.37
N SER A 10 -26.06 23.55 18.15
CA SER A 10 -26.14 22.37 19.04
C SER A 10 -25.39 21.14 18.52
N VAL A 11 -24.71 21.24 17.38
CA VAL A 11 -23.95 20.13 16.78
C VAL A 11 -22.51 20.24 17.24
N GLU A 12 -21.93 19.16 17.76
CA GLU A 12 -20.52 19.18 18.14
C GLU A 12 -19.63 19.46 16.91
N PRO A 13 -18.52 20.21 17.04
CA PRO A 13 -17.64 20.55 15.91
C PRO A 13 -17.13 19.32 15.12
N SER A 14 -17.02 18.16 15.78
CA SER A 14 -16.72 16.86 15.19
C SER A 14 -17.82 16.39 14.22
N GLU A 15 -19.07 16.38 14.67
CA GLU A 15 -20.23 15.94 13.89
C GLU A 15 -20.46 16.80 12.64
N LEU A 16 -20.19 18.11 12.72
CA LEU A 16 -20.28 19.00 11.56
C LEU A 16 -19.20 18.70 10.50
N THR A 17 -18.01 18.29 10.94
CA THR A 17 -16.90 17.91 10.07
C THR A 17 -17.18 16.57 9.38
N GLU A 18 -17.76 15.60 10.11
CA GLU A 18 -18.23 14.32 9.59
C GLU A 18 -19.30 14.51 8.51
N ALA A 19 -20.34 15.31 8.80
CA ALA A 19 -21.42 15.59 7.86
C ALA A 19 -20.92 16.31 6.60
N SER A 20 -20.00 17.27 6.76
CA SER A 20 -19.39 17.99 5.63
C SER A 20 -18.56 17.08 4.74
N CYS A 21 -17.82 16.13 5.32
CA CYS A 21 -17.08 15.15 4.55
C CYS A 21 -18.03 14.16 3.85
N ALA A 22 -19.07 13.70 4.55
CA ALA A 22 -20.07 12.79 3.99
C ALA A 22 -20.79 13.41 2.78
N TYR A 23 -21.09 14.72 2.84
CA TYR A 23 -21.65 15.47 1.73
C TYR A 23 -20.74 15.45 0.49
N VAL A 24 -19.43 15.70 0.67
CA VAL A 24 -18.48 15.66 -0.45
C VAL A 24 -18.34 14.25 -1.02
N VAL A 25 -18.25 13.22 -0.16
CA VAL A 25 -18.20 11.82 -0.58
C VAL A 25 -19.46 11.43 -1.35
N PHE A 26 -20.63 11.85 -0.87
CA PHE A 26 -21.90 11.59 -1.55
C PHE A 26 -21.98 12.26 -2.91
N ILE A 27 -21.58 13.53 -3.02
CA ILE A 27 -21.56 14.25 -4.31
C ILE A 27 -20.58 13.62 -5.29
N MET A 28 -19.36 13.32 -4.84
CA MET A 28 -18.36 12.69 -5.69
C MET A 28 -18.80 11.29 -6.11
N GLY A 29 -19.35 10.50 -5.20
CA GLY A 29 -19.94 9.21 -5.48
C GLY A 29 -21.06 9.32 -6.51
N PHE A 30 -21.99 10.25 -6.33
CA PHE A 30 -23.07 10.51 -7.28
C PHE A 30 -22.55 10.90 -8.67
N PHE A 31 -21.57 11.80 -8.76
CA PHE A 31 -20.99 12.20 -10.05
C PHE A 31 -20.14 11.11 -10.71
N TRP A 32 -19.43 10.28 -9.94
CA TRP A 32 -18.71 9.13 -10.49
C TRP A 32 -19.65 8.01 -10.94
N MET A 33 -20.79 7.81 -10.27
CA MET A 33 -21.81 6.83 -10.66
C MET A 33 -22.61 7.28 -11.89
N THR A 34 -22.98 8.57 -11.93
CA THR A 34 -23.80 9.11 -13.04
C THR A 34 -22.98 9.58 -14.24
N GLU A 35 -21.66 9.71 -14.07
CA GLU A 35 -20.74 10.31 -15.04
C GLU A 35 -21.22 11.66 -15.61
N THR A 36 -22.00 12.42 -14.83
CA THR A 36 -22.50 13.74 -15.24
C THR A 36 -21.36 14.73 -15.52
N LEU A 37 -20.23 14.55 -14.83
CA LEU A 37 -18.97 15.24 -15.08
C LEU A 37 -17.88 14.22 -15.45
N PRO A 38 -16.87 14.61 -16.26
CA PRO A 38 -15.74 13.73 -16.53
C PRO A 38 -15.07 13.28 -15.23
N LEU A 39 -14.73 11.99 -15.11
CA LEU A 39 -14.18 11.38 -13.88
C LEU A 39 -13.02 12.19 -13.28
N ALA A 40 -12.15 12.72 -14.14
CA ALA A 40 -11.00 13.54 -13.74
C ALA A 40 -11.38 14.90 -13.13
N ILE A 41 -12.48 15.51 -13.59
CA ILE A 41 -12.99 16.78 -13.06
C ILE A 41 -13.66 16.53 -11.71
N THR A 42 -14.46 15.48 -11.60
CA THR A 42 -15.03 15.04 -10.32
C THR A 42 -13.93 14.76 -9.31
N ALA A 43 -12.83 14.14 -9.75
CA ALA A 43 -11.68 13.87 -8.91
C ALA A 43 -10.97 15.12 -8.38
N LEU A 44 -11.16 16.31 -8.96
CA LEU A 44 -10.58 17.58 -8.47
C LEU A 44 -11.45 18.28 -7.43
N ILE A 45 -12.69 17.84 -7.21
CA ILE A 45 -13.62 18.44 -6.24
C ILE A 45 -13.00 18.54 -4.83
N PRO A 46 -12.29 17.54 -4.28
CA PRO A 46 -11.67 17.63 -2.96
C PRO A 46 -10.70 18.81 -2.81
N VAL A 47 -9.98 19.20 -3.88
CA VAL A 47 -9.01 20.31 -3.86
C VAL A 47 -9.67 21.62 -3.46
N ILE A 48 -10.94 21.80 -3.85
CA ILE A 48 -11.72 23.01 -3.59
C ILE A 48 -12.63 22.80 -2.37
N ALA A 49 -13.35 21.68 -2.31
CA ALA A 49 -14.37 21.45 -1.30
C ALA A 49 -13.80 21.27 0.10
N PHE A 50 -12.66 20.57 0.27
CA PHE A 50 -12.13 20.30 1.60
C PHE A 50 -11.57 21.53 2.32
N PRO A 51 -10.85 22.44 1.66
CA PRO A 51 -10.47 23.71 2.29
C PRO A 51 -11.67 24.61 2.60
N LEU A 52 -12.66 24.65 1.71
CA LEU A 52 -13.88 25.47 1.91
C LEU A 52 -14.73 24.99 3.09
N LEU A 53 -14.83 23.68 3.26
CA LEU A 53 -15.58 23.05 4.35
C LEU A 53 -14.73 22.81 5.61
N THR A 54 -13.52 23.37 5.66
CA THR A 54 -12.59 23.25 6.80
C THR A 54 -12.21 21.81 7.20
N ILE A 55 -12.31 20.86 6.27
CA ILE A 55 -11.97 19.44 6.48
C ILE A 55 -10.44 19.27 6.44
N LEU A 56 -9.79 19.78 5.39
CA LEU A 56 -8.34 19.71 5.19
C LEU A 56 -7.81 21.01 4.60
N THR A 57 -6.59 21.39 4.97
CA THR A 57 -5.92 22.57 4.41
C THR A 57 -5.53 22.34 2.95
N ALA A 58 -5.54 23.40 2.12
CA ALA A 58 -5.23 23.31 0.69
C ALA A 58 -3.86 22.65 0.41
N HIS A 59 -2.85 22.94 1.24
CA HIS A 59 -1.53 22.32 1.13
C HIS A 59 -1.59 20.80 1.36
N LYS A 60 -2.32 20.35 2.39
CA LYS A 60 -2.47 18.93 2.69
C LYS A 60 -3.23 18.20 1.60
N VAL A 61 -4.31 18.77 1.09
CA VAL A 61 -5.08 18.15 0.01
C VAL A 61 -4.21 18.03 -1.25
N SER A 62 -3.51 19.09 -1.62
CA SER A 62 -2.68 19.10 -2.84
C SER A 62 -1.51 18.12 -2.77
N ALA A 63 -0.86 17.99 -1.60
CA ALA A 63 0.25 17.06 -1.39
C ALA A 63 -0.15 15.59 -1.62
N VAL A 64 -1.42 15.26 -1.38
CA VAL A 64 -1.96 13.91 -1.55
C VAL A 64 -2.20 13.54 -3.02
N TYR A 65 -2.30 14.52 -3.93
CA TYR A 65 -2.50 14.28 -5.37
C TYR A 65 -1.23 13.86 -6.11
N LEU A 66 -0.04 14.07 -5.55
CA LEU A 66 1.24 13.69 -6.15
C LEU A 66 2.06 12.84 -5.17
N SER A 67 1.47 11.73 -4.74
CA SER A 67 2.13 10.73 -3.89
C SER A 67 3.14 9.88 -4.68
N ASP A 68 4.00 9.15 -3.98
CA ASP A 68 4.97 8.23 -4.60
C ASP A 68 4.31 7.18 -5.51
N SER A 69 3.17 6.62 -5.08
CA SER A 69 2.34 5.74 -5.92
C SER A 69 1.91 6.38 -7.24
N ASN A 70 1.64 7.69 -7.26
CA ASN A 70 1.32 8.38 -8.51
C ASN A 70 2.55 8.50 -9.42
N PHE A 71 3.76 8.60 -8.89
CA PHE A 71 4.99 8.56 -9.68
C PHE A 71 5.30 7.16 -10.24
N VAL A 72 5.07 6.09 -9.46
CA VAL A 72 5.11 4.70 -9.97
C VAL A 72 4.16 4.54 -11.15
N PHE A 73 2.92 5.01 -10.97
CA PHE A 73 1.90 4.96 -12.01
C PHE A 73 2.30 5.75 -13.25
N PHE A 74 2.76 6.99 -13.06
CA PHE A 74 3.22 7.86 -14.13
C PHE A 74 4.30 7.18 -14.98
N GLY A 75 5.29 6.57 -14.32
CA GLY A 75 6.37 5.90 -15.05
C GLY A 75 5.93 4.62 -15.74
N SER A 76 5.06 3.83 -15.12
CA SER A 76 4.49 2.63 -15.74
C SER A 76 3.67 2.93 -17.01
N MET A 77 2.89 4.01 -16.99
CA MET A 77 2.08 4.45 -18.14
C MET A 77 2.95 4.96 -19.29
N ILE A 78 4.05 5.66 -18.99
CA ILE A 78 5.04 6.06 -20.01
C ILE A 78 5.65 4.82 -20.66
N MET A 79 6.07 3.84 -19.85
CA MET A 79 6.60 2.58 -20.37
C MET A 79 5.57 1.85 -21.24
N ALA A 80 4.31 1.77 -20.80
CA ALA A 80 3.24 1.12 -21.55
C ALA A 80 3.02 1.77 -22.93
N VAL A 81 2.97 3.10 -23.00
CA VAL A 81 2.86 3.85 -24.26
C VAL A 81 4.07 3.63 -25.16
N ALA A 82 5.27 3.54 -24.59
CA ALA A 82 6.48 3.28 -25.34
C ALA A 82 6.47 1.87 -25.97
N VAL A 83 6.06 0.85 -25.21
CA VAL A 83 5.84 -0.53 -25.70
C VAL A 83 4.72 -0.61 -26.74
N GLU A 84 3.66 0.19 -26.59
CA GLU A 84 2.61 0.33 -27.60
C GLU A 84 3.19 0.88 -28.92
N SER A 85 4.00 1.93 -28.85
CA SER A 85 4.53 2.59 -30.05
C SER A 85 5.56 1.77 -30.85
N SER A 86 6.19 0.78 -30.23
CA SER A 86 7.20 -0.09 -30.85
C SER A 86 6.60 -1.32 -31.56
N ASN A 87 5.28 -1.52 -31.51
CA ASN A 87 4.58 -2.72 -32.01
C ASN A 87 5.02 -4.06 -31.37
N LEU A 88 5.83 -4.00 -30.31
CA LEU A 88 6.33 -5.19 -29.61
C LEU A 88 5.18 -6.07 -29.11
N HIS A 89 4.14 -5.43 -28.59
CA HIS A 89 2.92 -6.08 -28.09
C HIS A 89 2.21 -6.90 -29.20
N GLU A 90 2.14 -6.38 -30.43
CA GLU A 90 1.48 -7.04 -31.56
C GLU A 90 2.29 -8.26 -32.01
N ARG A 91 3.63 -8.12 -32.01
CA ARG A 91 4.53 -9.23 -32.29
C ARG A 91 4.38 -10.35 -31.25
N ILE A 92 4.32 -10.01 -29.96
CA ILE A 92 4.13 -10.99 -28.89
C ILE A 92 2.77 -11.69 -29.04
N ALA A 93 1.69 -10.93 -29.27
CA ALA A 93 0.35 -11.49 -29.45
C ALA A 93 0.29 -12.44 -30.66
N LEU A 94 0.77 -12.03 -31.84
CA LEU A 94 0.76 -12.87 -33.03
C LEU A 94 1.65 -14.11 -32.87
N ARG A 95 2.77 -14.02 -32.15
CA ARG A 95 3.64 -15.17 -31.89
C ARG A 95 2.94 -16.22 -31.01
N VAL A 96 2.21 -15.79 -30.00
CA VAL A 96 1.39 -16.68 -29.16
C VAL A 96 0.28 -17.32 -29.98
N LEU A 97 -0.42 -16.55 -30.82
CA LEU A 97 -1.48 -17.08 -31.69
C LEU A 97 -0.97 -18.10 -32.72
N LEU A 98 0.22 -17.85 -33.29
CA LEU A 98 0.88 -18.80 -34.19
C LEU A 98 1.32 -20.08 -33.46
N PHE A 99 1.65 -19.99 -32.17
CA PHE A 99 2.01 -21.14 -31.34
C PHE A 99 0.80 -21.99 -30.94
N THR A 100 -0.33 -21.36 -30.57
CA THR A 100 -1.56 -22.09 -30.22
C THR A 100 -2.21 -22.79 -31.41
N GLY A 101 -1.86 -22.38 -32.62
CA GLY A 101 -2.36 -22.98 -33.85
C GLY A 101 -3.78 -22.52 -34.22
N PRO A 102 -4.28 -22.98 -35.38
CA PRO A 102 -5.51 -22.46 -35.99
C PRO A 102 -6.81 -23.07 -35.44
N ASN A 103 -6.71 -24.10 -34.60
CA ASN A 103 -7.86 -24.74 -33.96
C ASN A 103 -8.63 -23.73 -33.07
N PRO A 104 -9.93 -23.44 -33.25
CA PRO A 104 -10.66 -22.38 -32.54
C PRO A 104 -10.63 -22.51 -31.03
N ARG A 105 -10.60 -23.74 -30.51
CA ARG A 105 -10.52 -23.98 -29.05
C ARG A 105 -9.22 -23.45 -28.46
N TRP A 106 -8.12 -23.74 -29.17
CA TRP A 106 -6.77 -23.32 -28.80
C TRP A 106 -6.48 -21.88 -29.22
N LEU A 107 -7.06 -21.43 -30.32
CA LEU A 107 -6.98 -20.07 -30.82
C LEU A 107 -7.68 -19.09 -29.86
N MET A 108 -8.86 -19.46 -29.34
CA MET A 108 -9.52 -18.68 -28.28
C MET A 108 -8.64 -18.60 -27.03
N LEU A 109 -8.01 -19.71 -26.62
CA LEU A 109 -7.06 -19.70 -25.50
C LEU A 109 -5.86 -18.78 -25.79
N GLY A 110 -5.35 -18.80 -27.02
CA GLY A 110 -4.28 -17.90 -27.49
C GLY A 110 -4.67 -16.44 -27.36
N PHE A 111 -5.87 -16.06 -27.83
CA PHE A 111 -6.39 -14.70 -27.67
C PHE A 111 -6.53 -14.30 -26.20
N GLN A 112 -7.04 -15.20 -25.34
CA GLN A 112 -7.22 -14.93 -23.92
C GLN A 112 -5.88 -14.74 -23.19
N LEU A 113 -4.92 -15.62 -23.43
CA LEU A 113 -3.59 -15.55 -22.81
C LEU A 113 -2.81 -14.32 -23.27
N SER A 114 -2.83 -14.01 -24.58
CA SER A 114 -2.20 -12.80 -25.11
C SER A 114 -2.83 -11.54 -24.55
N THR A 115 -4.17 -11.45 -24.55
CA THR A 115 -4.90 -10.28 -24.03
C THR A 115 -4.62 -10.10 -22.54
N ALA A 116 -4.70 -11.16 -21.75
CA ALA A 116 -4.45 -11.08 -20.31
C ALA A 116 -3.00 -10.68 -20.00
N PHE A 117 -2.04 -11.25 -20.71
CA PHE A 117 -0.62 -10.89 -20.54
C PHE A 117 -0.34 -9.44 -20.90
N LEU A 118 -0.86 -8.95 -22.02
CA LEU A 118 -0.70 -7.54 -22.41
C LEU A 118 -1.36 -6.60 -21.38
N SER A 119 -2.53 -6.97 -20.86
CA SER A 119 -3.27 -6.19 -19.88
C SER A 119 -2.61 -6.10 -18.51
N MET A 120 -1.64 -6.97 -18.20
CA MET A 120 -0.82 -6.85 -16.99
C MET A 120 0.13 -5.63 -17.04
N TRP A 121 0.47 -5.15 -18.23
CA TRP A 121 1.48 -4.09 -18.40
C TRP A 121 0.89 -2.85 -19.05
N ILE A 122 -0.18 -3.02 -19.81
CA ILE A 122 -0.89 -1.98 -20.56
C ILE A 122 -2.31 -1.86 -19.99
N SER A 123 -2.88 -0.66 -19.99
CA SER A 123 -4.26 -0.46 -19.51
C SER A 123 -5.26 -1.38 -20.23
N ASN A 124 -6.25 -1.89 -19.48
CA ASN A 124 -7.28 -2.80 -20.00
C ASN A 124 -7.95 -2.25 -21.29
N THR A 125 -8.30 -0.97 -21.29
CA THR A 125 -8.93 -0.28 -22.42
C THR A 125 -8.06 -0.31 -23.68
N ALA A 126 -6.78 0.02 -23.55
CA ALA A 126 -5.86 0.03 -24.68
C ALA A 126 -5.66 -1.39 -25.22
N THR A 127 -5.41 -2.35 -24.32
CA THR A 127 -5.24 -3.77 -24.69
C THR A 127 -6.44 -4.30 -25.47
N THR A 128 -7.67 -4.03 -25.03
CA THR A 128 -8.88 -4.44 -25.76
C THR A 128 -9.01 -3.73 -27.11
N ALA A 129 -8.80 -2.42 -27.17
CA ALA A 129 -8.86 -1.66 -28.43
C ALA A 129 -7.90 -2.21 -29.49
N MET A 130 -6.75 -2.74 -29.06
CA MET A 130 -5.72 -3.29 -29.93
C MET A 130 -6.00 -4.73 -30.37
N MET A 131 -6.54 -5.56 -29.48
CA MET A 131 -6.85 -6.97 -29.78
C MET A 131 -8.12 -7.13 -30.63
N VAL A 132 -9.12 -6.26 -30.45
CA VAL A 132 -10.41 -6.34 -31.14
C VAL A 132 -10.30 -6.39 -32.67
N PRO A 133 -9.52 -5.53 -33.36
CA PRO A 133 -9.36 -5.61 -34.81
C PRO A 133 -8.76 -6.94 -35.29
N ILE A 134 -7.89 -7.56 -34.49
CA ILE A 134 -7.27 -8.85 -34.82
C ILE A 134 -8.33 -9.95 -34.75
N VAL A 135 -9.09 -9.97 -33.66
CA VAL A 135 -10.15 -10.96 -33.41
C VAL A 135 -11.27 -10.84 -34.42
N VAL A 136 -11.71 -9.62 -34.72
CA VAL A 136 -12.75 -9.35 -35.73
C VAL A 136 -12.29 -9.82 -37.12
N ALA A 137 -11.01 -9.61 -37.47
CA ALA A 137 -10.47 -10.11 -38.73
C ALA A 137 -10.52 -11.65 -38.80
N VAL A 138 -10.23 -12.34 -37.69
CA VAL A 138 -10.27 -13.81 -37.60
C VAL A 138 -11.70 -14.34 -37.66
N ILE A 139 -12.63 -13.71 -36.93
CA ILE A 139 -14.05 -14.09 -36.90
C ILE A 139 -14.68 -13.93 -38.29
N LYS A 140 -14.33 -12.88 -39.04
CA LYS A 140 -14.81 -12.65 -40.41
C LYS A 140 -14.32 -13.73 -41.39
N GLU A 141 -13.06 -14.12 -41.30
CA GLU A 141 -12.48 -15.17 -42.16
C GLU A 141 -13.03 -16.56 -41.83
N LEU A 142 -13.44 -16.79 -40.58
CA LEU A 142 -13.98 -18.08 -40.18
C LEU A 142 -15.38 -18.36 -40.72
N ASP A 143 -16.12 -17.37 -41.25
CA ASP A 143 -17.50 -17.44 -41.83
C ASP A 143 -18.54 -18.30 -41.06
N VAL A 144 -18.22 -18.74 -39.84
CA VAL A 144 -18.90 -19.86 -39.15
C VAL A 144 -19.90 -19.39 -38.08
N CYS A 145 -19.94 -18.11 -37.69
CA CYS A 145 -20.77 -17.71 -36.54
C CYS A 145 -21.71 -16.53 -36.83
N GLN A 146 -22.74 -16.78 -37.63
CA GLN A 146 -23.97 -15.99 -37.62
C GLN A 146 -24.85 -16.24 -36.37
N ARG A 147 -24.41 -17.09 -35.43
CA ARG A 147 -25.16 -17.40 -34.20
C ARG A 147 -24.23 -17.43 -32.98
N ARG A 148 -24.33 -16.35 -32.18
CA ARG A 148 -23.66 -16.09 -30.89
C ARG A 148 -22.14 -15.93 -30.98
N GLN A 149 -21.69 -14.69 -31.14
CA GLN A 149 -20.31 -14.33 -30.86
C GLN A 149 -20.05 -14.30 -29.35
N SER A 150 -18.86 -14.76 -28.96
CA SER A 150 -18.28 -14.58 -27.64
C SER A 150 -17.45 -13.30 -27.60
N ASP A 151 -17.27 -12.75 -26.40
CA ASP A 151 -16.34 -11.67 -26.11
C ASP A 151 -15.34 -12.12 -25.04
N PRO A 152 -14.30 -12.86 -25.44
CA PRO A 152 -13.21 -13.20 -24.54
C PRO A 152 -12.29 -12.00 -24.25
N GLU A 153 -12.14 -11.05 -25.17
CA GLU A 153 -11.14 -9.97 -25.06
C GLU A 153 -11.43 -9.01 -23.93
N ALA A 154 -12.66 -8.52 -23.81
CA ALA A 154 -13.00 -7.57 -22.75
C ALA A 154 -12.86 -8.19 -21.35
N LYS A 155 -13.25 -9.46 -21.22
CA LYS A 155 -13.16 -10.23 -19.96
C LYS A 155 -11.70 -10.51 -19.60
N CYS A 156 -10.89 -10.96 -20.56
CA CYS A 156 -9.50 -11.31 -20.32
C CYS A 156 -8.61 -10.08 -20.10
N ALA A 157 -8.91 -8.94 -20.70
CA ALA A 157 -8.24 -7.69 -20.36
C ALA A 157 -8.50 -7.32 -18.89
N SER A 158 -9.77 -7.30 -18.47
CA SER A 158 -10.12 -7.00 -17.07
C SER A 158 -9.55 -8.01 -16.07
N ILE A 159 -9.55 -9.32 -16.38
CA ILE A 159 -8.91 -10.35 -15.54
C ILE A 159 -7.38 -10.16 -15.52
N GLY A 160 -6.74 -10.00 -16.67
CA GLY A 160 -5.28 -9.85 -16.78
C GLY A 160 -4.75 -8.62 -16.06
N GLY A 161 -5.47 -7.49 -16.13
CA GLY A 161 -5.12 -6.26 -15.42
C GLY A 161 -5.07 -6.40 -13.91
N THR A 162 -5.69 -7.42 -13.32
CA THR A 162 -5.57 -7.68 -11.88
C THR A 162 -4.24 -8.32 -11.47
N GLY A 163 -3.50 -8.91 -12.40
CA GLY A 163 -2.31 -9.72 -12.12
C GLY A 163 -1.08 -8.94 -11.62
N THR A 164 -0.98 -7.65 -11.96
CA THR A 164 0.09 -6.77 -11.50
C THR A 164 -0.48 -5.53 -10.85
N LEU A 165 0.35 -4.81 -10.10
CA LEU A 165 -0.09 -3.60 -9.41
C LEU A 165 -0.44 -2.45 -10.39
N ILE A 166 0.13 -2.47 -11.59
CA ILE A 166 -0.01 -1.42 -12.62
C ILE A 166 -1.14 -1.69 -13.63
N GLY A 167 -1.59 -2.94 -13.77
CA GLY A 167 -2.49 -3.34 -14.86
C GLY A 167 -3.88 -2.69 -14.80
N THR A 168 -4.42 -2.49 -13.59
CA THR A 168 -5.74 -1.86 -13.38
C THR A 168 -5.66 -0.73 -12.35
N GLY A 169 -6.44 0.32 -12.58
CA GLY A 169 -6.49 1.48 -11.68
C GLY A 169 -6.94 1.13 -10.25
N SER A 170 -7.75 0.09 -10.08
CA SER A 170 -8.15 -0.42 -8.75
C SER A 170 -6.96 -0.84 -7.89
N ASN A 171 -6.00 -1.56 -8.47
CA ASN A 171 -4.79 -2.03 -7.79
C ASN A 171 -3.88 -0.86 -7.40
N ILE A 172 -3.91 0.20 -8.20
CA ILE A 172 -3.12 1.41 -7.94
C ILE A 172 -3.75 2.21 -6.80
N VAL A 173 -5.08 2.35 -6.78
CA VAL A 173 -5.82 2.97 -5.66
C VAL A 173 -5.50 2.24 -4.36
N LEU A 174 -5.50 0.90 -4.38
CA LEU A 174 -5.08 0.07 -3.26
C LEU A 174 -3.67 0.43 -2.79
N ASN A 175 -2.70 0.40 -3.69
CA ASN A 175 -1.30 0.65 -3.34
C ASN A 175 -1.12 2.03 -2.70
N GLY A 176 -1.73 3.06 -3.29
CA GLY A 176 -1.63 4.41 -2.74
C GLY A 176 -2.36 4.57 -1.42
N TYR A 177 -3.49 3.88 -1.22
CA TYR A 177 -4.14 3.83 0.09
C TYR A 177 -3.23 3.18 1.15
N LEU A 178 -2.64 2.01 0.85
CA LEU A 178 -1.76 1.29 1.77
C LEU A 178 -0.46 2.04 2.04
N GLN A 179 0.15 2.66 1.04
CA GLN A 179 1.32 3.52 1.25
C GLN A 179 0.99 4.73 2.12
N LYS A 180 -0.18 5.33 1.95
CA LYS A 180 -0.60 6.45 2.81
C LYS A 180 -0.88 6.00 4.24
N ALA A 181 -1.55 4.86 4.40
CA ALA A 181 -1.92 4.32 5.71
C ALA A 181 -0.72 3.73 6.47
N TYR A 182 0.24 3.11 5.78
CA TYR A 182 1.32 2.32 6.39
C TYR A 182 2.75 2.76 6.01
N HIS A 183 2.91 3.79 5.17
CA HIS A 183 4.20 4.33 4.73
C HIS A 183 5.21 3.23 4.34
N SER A 184 6.41 3.26 4.93
CA SER A 184 7.53 2.34 4.68
C SER A 184 7.27 0.90 5.15
N MET A 185 6.17 0.65 5.87
CA MET A 185 5.76 -0.66 6.35
C MET A 185 4.60 -1.24 5.52
N SER A 186 4.34 -0.69 4.32
CA SER A 186 3.29 -1.22 3.44
C SER A 186 3.50 -2.73 3.20
N PRO A 187 2.51 -3.57 3.56
CA PRO A 187 2.62 -5.02 3.40
C PRO A 187 2.55 -5.46 1.94
N VAL A 188 2.09 -4.58 1.05
CA VAL A 188 1.92 -4.87 -0.38
C VAL A 188 2.99 -4.12 -1.16
N THR A 189 4.00 -4.87 -1.61
CA THR A 189 4.95 -4.49 -2.65
C THR A 189 4.50 -5.02 -4.02
N PHE A 190 5.06 -4.49 -5.11
CA PHE A 190 4.80 -4.98 -6.47
C PHE A 190 4.93 -6.52 -6.57
N THR A 191 6.02 -7.07 -6.01
CA THR A 191 6.29 -8.51 -6.03
C THR A 191 5.28 -9.30 -5.22
N SER A 192 4.96 -8.86 -4.00
CA SER A 192 3.99 -9.55 -3.14
C SER A 192 2.58 -9.55 -3.75
N TRP A 193 2.17 -8.44 -4.38
CA TRP A 193 0.90 -8.37 -5.10
C TRP A 193 0.87 -9.34 -6.27
N MET A 194 1.91 -9.34 -7.10
CA MET A 194 1.98 -10.22 -8.27
C MET A 194 1.95 -11.69 -7.85
N LEU A 195 2.69 -12.08 -6.80
CA LEU A 195 2.63 -13.44 -6.25
C LEU A 195 1.23 -13.82 -5.79
N PHE A 196 0.49 -12.88 -5.17
CA PHE A 196 -0.88 -13.10 -4.71
C PHE A 196 -1.90 -13.18 -5.85
N ALA A 197 -1.85 -12.25 -6.80
CA ALA A 197 -2.85 -12.08 -7.83
C ALA A 197 -2.68 -13.04 -9.02
N MET A 198 -1.45 -13.43 -9.36
CA MET A 198 -1.18 -14.28 -10.53
C MET A 198 -1.88 -15.64 -10.50
N PRO A 199 -1.86 -16.40 -9.39
CA PRO A 199 -2.61 -17.66 -9.32
C PRO A 199 -4.10 -17.47 -9.55
N GLN A 200 -4.67 -16.39 -8.99
CA GLN A 200 -6.07 -16.05 -9.18
C GLN A 200 -6.40 -15.70 -10.63
N VAL A 201 -5.54 -14.92 -11.30
CA VAL A 201 -5.68 -14.61 -12.74
C VAL A 201 -5.71 -15.89 -13.56
N LEU A 202 -4.77 -16.82 -13.33
CA LEU A 202 -4.69 -18.06 -14.09
C LEU A 202 -5.95 -18.93 -13.89
N MET A 203 -6.45 -19.02 -12.66
CA MET A 203 -7.69 -19.75 -12.36
C MET A 203 -8.91 -19.10 -13.03
N LEU A 204 -9.03 -17.77 -12.98
CA LEU A 204 -10.13 -17.06 -13.65
C LEU A 204 -10.06 -17.15 -15.17
N LEU A 205 -8.87 -17.12 -15.76
CA LEU A 205 -8.70 -17.34 -17.20
C LEU A 205 -9.11 -18.76 -17.60
N ALA A 206 -8.77 -19.77 -16.80
CA ALA A 206 -9.20 -21.15 -17.05
C ALA A 206 -10.73 -21.30 -16.93
N ILE A 207 -11.34 -20.70 -15.92
CA ILE A 207 -12.81 -20.68 -15.76
C ILE A 207 -13.47 -19.93 -16.92
N CYS A 208 -12.93 -18.78 -17.32
CA CYS A 208 -13.40 -17.99 -18.46
C CYS A 208 -13.32 -18.79 -19.76
N TRP A 209 -12.18 -19.44 -20.02
CA TRP A 209 -12.01 -20.30 -21.18
C TRP A 209 -13.06 -21.43 -21.18
N ALA A 210 -13.17 -22.20 -20.09
CA ALA A 210 -14.12 -23.31 -20.01
C ALA A 210 -15.58 -22.85 -20.17
N TRP A 211 -15.96 -21.75 -19.52
CA TRP A 211 -17.30 -21.17 -19.60
C TRP A 211 -17.67 -20.72 -21.01
N LEU A 212 -16.75 -19.99 -21.68
CA LEU A 212 -16.97 -19.55 -23.04
C LEU A 212 -16.98 -20.70 -24.05
N GLN A 213 -16.17 -21.75 -23.84
CA GLN A 213 -16.23 -22.97 -24.66
C GLN A 213 -17.61 -23.63 -24.56
N ILE A 214 -18.17 -23.77 -23.36
CA ILE A 214 -19.48 -24.42 -23.14
C ILE A 214 -20.61 -23.64 -23.83
N ILE A 215 -20.64 -22.32 -23.74
CA ILE A 215 -21.74 -21.50 -24.27
C ILE A 215 -21.64 -21.29 -25.77
N TYR A 216 -20.45 -20.97 -26.28
CA TYR A 216 -20.29 -20.39 -27.62
C TYR A 216 -19.73 -21.35 -28.65
N VAL A 217 -18.89 -22.31 -28.24
CA VAL A 217 -18.24 -23.26 -29.15
C VAL A 217 -18.94 -24.63 -29.13
N GLY A 218 -19.35 -25.09 -27.94
CA GLY A 218 -19.98 -26.40 -27.74
C GLY A 218 -19.06 -27.59 -28.04
N PHE A 219 -19.60 -28.80 -27.94
CA PHE A 219 -18.87 -30.06 -28.13
C PHE A 219 -18.88 -30.60 -29.56
N LYS A 220 -19.25 -29.79 -30.57
CA LYS A 220 -19.37 -30.28 -31.95
C LYS A 220 -18.00 -30.53 -32.62
N PRO A 221 -17.89 -31.56 -33.47
CA PRO A 221 -16.68 -31.82 -34.25
C PRO A 221 -16.43 -30.69 -35.25
N HIS A 222 -15.16 -30.36 -35.43
CA HIS A 222 -14.69 -29.23 -36.21
C HIS A 222 -14.25 -29.71 -37.61
N ASP A 223 -14.68 -29.03 -38.67
CA ASP A 223 -14.27 -29.28 -40.05
C ASP A 223 -12.86 -28.72 -40.32
N ASN A 224 -11.84 -29.52 -40.63
CA ASN A 224 -10.45 -29.02 -40.70
C ASN A 224 -10.16 -28.02 -41.85
N SER A 225 -11.14 -27.70 -42.70
CA SER A 225 -10.95 -26.92 -43.94
C SER A 225 -10.48 -25.46 -43.73
N TYR A 226 -10.88 -24.80 -42.63
CA TYR A 226 -10.55 -23.39 -42.35
C TYR A 226 -9.25 -23.19 -41.56
N GLU A 227 -8.64 -24.25 -41.04
CA GLU A 227 -7.40 -24.15 -40.25
C GLU A 227 -6.23 -23.56 -41.05
N GLY A 228 -6.10 -23.98 -42.31
CA GLY A 228 -5.06 -23.48 -43.20
C GLY A 228 -5.24 -22.00 -43.57
N MET A 229 -6.47 -21.50 -43.62
CA MET A 229 -6.76 -20.11 -43.98
C MET A 229 -6.40 -19.14 -42.85
N VAL A 230 -6.86 -19.44 -41.63
CA VAL A 230 -6.56 -18.65 -40.42
C VAL A 230 -5.05 -18.61 -40.15
N GLY A 231 -4.37 -19.76 -40.26
CA GLY A 231 -2.92 -19.83 -40.09
C GLY A 231 -2.14 -18.99 -41.10
N ARG A 232 -2.58 -18.95 -42.38
CA ARG A 232 -1.97 -18.10 -43.41
C ARG A 232 -2.22 -16.61 -43.13
N MET A 233 -3.42 -16.24 -42.69
CA MET A 233 -3.75 -14.84 -42.39
C MET A 233 -2.94 -14.31 -41.19
N LEU A 234 -2.82 -15.10 -40.11
CA LEU A 234 -1.99 -14.75 -38.95
C LEU A 234 -0.51 -14.62 -39.32
N ARG A 235 0.00 -15.55 -40.14
CA ARG A 235 1.37 -15.52 -40.63
C ARG A 235 1.64 -14.31 -41.51
N LYS A 236 0.71 -13.97 -42.43
CA LYS A 236 0.80 -12.78 -43.28
C LYS A 236 0.82 -11.49 -42.45
N LYS A 237 -0.04 -11.38 -41.41
CA LYS A 237 0.01 -10.26 -40.46
C LYS A 237 1.36 -10.18 -39.74
N TYR A 238 1.87 -11.30 -39.26
CA TYR A 238 3.17 -11.35 -38.58
C TYR A 238 4.33 -10.95 -39.50
N GLU A 239 4.31 -11.40 -40.76
CA GLU A 239 5.32 -11.05 -41.77
C GLU A 239 5.25 -9.56 -42.14
N THR A 240 4.07 -8.93 -42.08
CA THR A 240 3.89 -7.49 -42.32
C THR A 240 4.59 -6.62 -41.26
N LEU A 241 4.81 -7.15 -40.05
CA LEU A 241 5.56 -6.46 -38.98
C LEU A 241 7.07 -6.41 -39.22
N GLY A 242 7.60 -7.17 -40.18
CA GLY A 242 9.04 -7.21 -40.48
C GLY A 242 9.91 -7.82 -39.36
N GLY A 243 11.23 -7.63 -39.48
CA GLY A 243 12.21 -8.09 -38.49
C GLY A 243 12.16 -7.30 -37.17
N ILE A 244 12.71 -7.87 -36.09
CA ILE A 244 12.72 -7.22 -34.76
C ILE A 244 13.47 -5.89 -34.84
N SER A 245 12.78 -4.79 -34.51
CA SER A 245 13.31 -3.44 -34.51
C SER A 245 14.32 -3.21 -33.38
N TYR A 246 15.10 -2.13 -33.45
CA TYR A 246 16.05 -1.79 -32.38
C TYR A 246 15.32 -1.42 -31.08
N GLU A 247 14.23 -0.63 -31.20
CA GLU A 247 13.31 -0.31 -30.10
C GLU A 247 12.86 -1.59 -29.37
N GLU A 248 12.38 -2.60 -30.13
CA GLU A 248 11.94 -3.89 -29.57
C GLU A 248 13.04 -4.65 -28.82
N LYS A 249 14.29 -4.56 -29.26
CA LYS A 249 15.43 -5.23 -28.60
C LYS A 249 15.79 -4.58 -27.26
N VAL A 250 15.67 -3.26 -27.15
CA VAL A 250 15.93 -2.53 -25.90
C VAL A 250 14.98 -3.01 -24.79
N TYR A 251 13.71 -3.25 -25.12
CA TYR A 251 12.74 -3.79 -24.15
C TYR A 251 12.95 -5.27 -23.81
N LEU A 252 13.47 -6.05 -24.76
CA LEU A 252 13.68 -7.50 -24.61
C LEU A 252 15.00 -7.87 -23.93
N GLN A 253 15.83 -6.89 -23.53
CA GLN A 253 17.02 -7.10 -22.72
C GLN A 253 16.73 -6.74 -21.25
N PRO A 254 16.14 -7.67 -20.46
CA PRO A 254 16.08 -7.49 -19.02
C PRO A 254 17.47 -7.80 -18.46
N GLU A 255 18.37 -6.81 -18.41
CA GLU A 255 19.42 -6.90 -17.41
C GLU A 255 18.73 -6.76 -16.05
N PHE A 256 18.69 -7.88 -15.32
CA PHE A 256 18.16 -7.96 -13.96
C PHE A 256 19.13 -7.19 -13.07
N ILE A 257 18.98 -5.88 -13.02
CA ILE A 257 19.77 -5.03 -12.14
C ILE A 257 19.41 -5.48 -10.71
N PRO A 258 20.37 -5.97 -9.90
CA PRO A 258 20.10 -6.27 -8.50
C PRO A 258 19.44 -5.04 -7.87
N GLY A 259 18.32 -5.26 -7.16
CA GLY A 259 17.33 -4.23 -6.83
C GLY A 259 17.95 -2.86 -6.56
N TRP A 260 17.57 -1.87 -7.37
CA TRP A 260 18.15 -0.52 -7.39
C TRP A 260 18.16 0.16 -6.01
N GLY A 261 17.25 -0.25 -5.11
CA GLY A 261 17.21 0.19 -3.72
C GLY A 261 18.45 -0.18 -2.89
N GLY A 262 19.19 -1.24 -3.26
CA GLY A 262 20.44 -1.63 -2.60
C GLY A 262 21.64 -0.74 -2.94
N LEU A 263 21.52 0.13 -3.95
CA LEU A 263 22.55 1.11 -4.31
C LEU A 263 22.47 2.40 -3.47
N PHE A 264 21.42 2.56 -2.65
CA PHE A 264 21.14 3.76 -1.88
C PHE A 264 20.90 3.43 -0.40
N PRO A 265 21.14 4.39 0.52
CA PRO A 265 20.78 4.21 1.93
C PRO A 265 19.27 3.95 2.09
N GLU A 266 18.89 3.13 3.08
CA GLU A 266 17.49 2.78 3.35
C GLU A 266 16.62 4.05 3.52
N GLY A 267 15.48 4.08 2.81
CA GLY A 267 14.50 5.18 2.86
C GLY A 267 14.77 6.37 1.93
N MET A 268 15.89 6.39 1.19
CA MET A 268 16.21 7.49 0.24
C MET A 268 15.57 7.32 -1.13
N VAL A 269 15.25 6.09 -1.53
CA VAL A 269 14.72 5.76 -2.86
C VAL A 269 13.45 4.95 -2.72
N THR A 270 12.48 5.27 -3.57
CA THR A 270 11.18 4.61 -3.64
C THR A 270 10.96 3.97 -5.02
N ASP A 271 9.95 3.12 -5.12
CA ASP A 271 9.52 2.56 -6.41
C ASP A 271 9.17 3.66 -7.42
N GLY A 272 8.60 4.79 -6.95
CA GLY A 272 8.26 5.92 -7.81
C GLY A 272 9.50 6.57 -8.42
N THR A 273 10.60 6.64 -7.67
CA THR A 273 11.88 7.17 -8.15
C THR A 273 12.46 6.30 -9.26
N ALA A 274 12.40 4.98 -9.10
CA ALA A 274 12.87 4.03 -10.11
C ALA A 274 12.02 4.11 -11.39
N ALA A 275 10.68 4.13 -11.25
CA ALA A 275 9.77 4.26 -12.38
C ALA A 275 10.02 5.56 -13.17
N MET A 276 10.31 6.67 -12.46
CA MET A 276 10.63 7.94 -13.10
C MET A 276 11.99 7.94 -13.79
N ALA A 277 13.01 7.33 -13.21
CA ALA A 277 14.32 7.19 -13.83
C ALA A 277 14.23 6.45 -15.17
N VAL A 278 13.51 5.31 -15.19
CA VAL A 278 13.26 4.55 -16.42
C VAL A 278 12.49 5.39 -17.45
N SER A 279 11.48 6.14 -16.99
CA SER A 279 10.69 7.01 -17.87
C SER A 279 11.55 8.07 -18.54
N ILE A 280 12.41 8.74 -17.78
CA ILE A 280 13.35 9.74 -18.31
C ILE A 280 14.31 9.09 -19.31
N LEU A 281 14.82 7.89 -19.01
CA LEU A 281 15.69 7.15 -19.94
C LEU A 281 14.99 6.87 -21.28
N LEU A 282 13.70 6.54 -21.29
CA LEU A 282 12.94 6.33 -22.54
C LEU A 282 12.84 7.59 -23.42
N PHE A 283 12.91 8.79 -22.83
CA PHE A 283 13.00 10.04 -23.60
C PHE A 283 14.40 10.33 -24.13
N ILE A 284 15.43 9.70 -23.57
CA ILE A 284 16.84 9.90 -23.96
C ILE A 284 17.28 8.85 -24.97
N LEU A 285 16.83 7.60 -24.82
CA LEU A 285 17.27 6.48 -25.63
C LEU A 285 16.82 6.62 -27.11
N PRO A 286 17.72 6.43 -28.08
CA PRO A 286 17.39 6.50 -29.49
C PRO A 286 16.55 5.28 -29.92
N ALA A 287 15.57 5.53 -30.77
CA ALA A 287 14.74 4.48 -31.38
C ALA A 287 15.50 3.63 -32.41
N GLU A 288 16.51 4.21 -33.04
CA GLU A 288 17.35 3.55 -34.04
C GLU A 288 18.73 3.22 -33.45
N ASN A 289 19.36 2.18 -33.99
CA ASN A 289 20.68 1.77 -33.50
C ASN A 289 21.70 2.90 -33.74
N PRO A 290 22.27 3.49 -32.68
CA PRO A 290 23.14 4.66 -32.80
C PRO A 290 24.39 4.35 -33.63
N ILE A 291 24.91 3.12 -33.58
CA ILE A 291 26.09 2.69 -34.35
C ILE A 291 25.78 2.69 -35.85
N LYS A 292 24.57 2.30 -36.25
CA LYS A 292 24.13 2.22 -37.65
C LYS A 292 23.85 3.61 -38.24
N VAL A 293 23.37 4.54 -37.41
CA VAL A 293 23.19 5.95 -37.77
C VAL A 293 24.55 6.64 -37.93
N LEU A 294 25.52 6.34 -37.06
CA LEU A 294 26.89 6.86 -37.12
C LEU A 294 27.73 6.30 -38.28
N THR A 295 27.43 5.09 -38.77
CA THR A 295 28.12 4.46 -39.92
C THR A 295 27.44 4.71 -41.27
N SER A 296 26.25 5.32 -41.29
CA SER A 296 25.60 5.71 -42.54
C SER A 296 26.27 6.96 -43.11
N SER A 297 26.80 6.87 -44.34
CA SER A 297 27.47 7.96 -45.06
C SER A 297 26.51 9.08 -45.53
N THR A 298 25.24 9.04 -45.14
CA THR A 298 24.25 10.08 -45.40
C THR A 298 23.95 10.86 -44.11
N ILE A 299 24.33 12.15 -44.09
CA ILE A 299 23.96 13.08 -43.02
C ILE A 299 22.44 13.27 -43.08
N SER A 300 21.70 12.50 -42.29
CA SER A 300 20.27 12.69 -42.11
C SER A 300 20.05 13.98 -41.32
N THR A 301 19.39 14.97 -41.92
CA THR A 301 19.00 16.23 -41.26
C THR A 301 17.78 16.07 -40.34
N LYS A 302 17.21 14.87 -40.24
CA LYS A 302 16.08 14.59 -39.37
C LYS A 302 16.55 14.37 -37.92
N PRO A 303 15.88 14.95 -36.92
CA PRO A 303 16.21 14.71 -35.53
C PRO A 303 16.14 13.21 -35.22
N ILE A 304 17.10 12.70 -34.44
CA ILE A 304 17.12 11.31 -34.01
C ILE A 304 15.81 11.04 -33.27
N LYS A 305 15.03 10.11 -33.79
CA LYS A 305 13.79 9.68 -33.14
C LYS A 305 14.17 9.01 -31.83
N THR A 306 13.64 9.48 -30.72
CA THR A 306 13.75 8.82 -29.41
C THR A 306 12.64 7.79 -29.27
N ILE A 307 12.83 6.82 -28.38
CA ILE A 307 11.83 5.79 -28.09
C ILE A 307 10.51 6.44 -27.64
N MET A 308 10.59 7.41 -26.73
CA MET A 308 9.44 8.20 -26.30
C MET A 308 9.58 9.66 -26.71
N THR A 309 8.50 10.26 -27.22
CA THR A 309 8.43 11.70 -27.55
C THR A 309 7.31 12.38 -26.78
N TRP A 310 7.46 13.68 -26.51
CA TRP A 310 6.42 14.44 -25.78
C TRP A 310 5.09 14.50 -26.54
N LYS A 311 5.13 14.45 -27.88
CA LYS A 311 3.92 14.37 -28.71
C LYS A 311 3.18 13.06 -28.48
N LEU A 312 3.90 11.93 -28.55
CA LEU A 312 3.33 10.60 -28.33
C LEU A 312 2.75 10.48 -26.90
N MET A 313 3.50 10.94 -25.90
CA MET A 313 3.01 10.95 -24.52
C MET A 313 1.71 11.73 -24.40
N ARG A 314 1.63 12.96 -24.94
CA ARG A 314 0.43 13.79 -24.85
C ARG A 314 -0.81 13.14 -25.48
N GLU A 315 -0.63 12.44 -26.60
CA GLU A 315 -1.70 11.81 -27.36
C GLU A 315 -2.19 10.48 -26.74
N LYS A 316 -1.28 9.70 -26.15
CA LYS A 316 -1.57 8.33 -25.68
C LYS A 316 -1.68 8.19 -24.17
N PHE A 317 -1.17 9.14 -23.40
CA PHE A 317 -1.18 9.07 -21.94
C PHE A 317 -2.56 9.39 -21.35
N SER A 318 -3.03 8.56 -20.42
CA SER A 318 -4.34 8.72 -19.77
C SER A 318 -4.26 9.69 -18.57
N TRP A 319 -4.24 11.00 -18.85
CA TRP A 319 -4.23 12.06 -17.83
C TRP A 319 -5.39 11.96 -16.84
N SER A 320 -6.56 11.52 -17.32
CA SER A 320 -7.75 11.36 -16.50
C SER A 320 -7.55 10.35 -15.37
N THR A 321 -6.85 9.24 -15.63
CA THR A 321 -6.56 8.20 -14.62
C THR A 321 -5.63 8.74 -13.54
N MET A 322 -4.65 9.56 -13.92
CA MET A 322 -3.71 10.17 -12.97
C MET A 322 -4.44 11.10 -11.98
N LEU A 323 -5.31 11.98 -12.49
CA LEU A 323 -6.10 12.88 -11.64
C LEU A 323 -7.09 12.11 -10.76
N LEU A 324 -7.67 11.03 -11.28
CA LEU A 324 -8.62 10.19 -10.55
C LEU A 324 -7.98 9.54 -9.32
N LEU A 325 -6.74 9.06 -9.44
CA LEU A 325 -5.97 8.53 -8.31
C LEU A 325 -5.75 9.59 -7.22
N GLY A 326 -5.34 10.80 -7.62
CA GLY A 326 -5.17 11.92 -6.69
C GLY A 326 -6.48 12.28 -5.97
N GLY A 327 -7.60 12.30 -6.68
CA GLY A 327 -8.93 12.53 -6.11
C GLY A 327 -9.37 11.45 -5.12
N GLY A 328 -9.09 10.18 -5.42
CA GLY A 328 -9.34 9.05 -4.52
C GLY A 328 -8.51 9.14 -3.24
N TYR A 329 -7.23 9.48 -3.33
CA TYR A 329 -6.38 9.69 -2.15
C TYR A 329 -6.81 10.91 -1.34
N GLY A 330 -7.20 11.99 -2.03
CA GLY A 330 -7.80 13.17 -1.43
C GLY A 330 -9.01 12.76 -0.60
N MET A 331 -10.00 12.12 -1.23
CA MET A 331 -11.21 11.61 -0.57
C MET A 331 -10.88 10.75 0.65
N ALA A 332 -9.96 9.79 0.51
CA ALA A 332 -9.52 8.95 1.62
C ALA A 332 -8.95 9.79 2.78
N ALA A 333 -8.19 10.85 2.49
CA ALA A 333 -7.71 11.78 3.51
C ALA A 333 -8.83 12.56 4.19
N GLY A 334 -9.84 13.02 3.44
CA GLY A 334 -11.00 13.70 4.01
C GLY A 334 -11.80 12.80 4.95
N VAL A 335 -12.13 11.57 4.51
CA VAL A 335 -12.87 10.57 5.29
C VAL A 335 -12.14 10.20 6.57
N GLU A 336 -10.81 10.09 6.50
CA GLU A 336 -9.96 9.80 7.65
C GLU A 336 -9.86 10.98 8.63
N SER A 337 -9.64 12.20 8.12
CA SER A 337 -9.51 13.40 8.96
C SER A 337 -10.81 13.81 9.65
N SER A 338 -11.96 13.43 9.08
CA SER A 338 -13.27 13.81 9.59
C SER A 338 -13.83 12.85 10.63
N GLY A 339 -13.28 11.64 10.80
CA GLY A 339 -13.86 10.61 11.66
C GLY A 339 -15.02 9.82 11.01
N LEU A 340 -15.42 10.21 9.79
CA LEU A 340 -16.50 9.59 9.03
C LEU A 340 -16.28 8.08 8.77
N SER A 341 -15.01 7.64 8.81
CA SER A 341 -14.62 6.24 8.73
C SER A 341 -15.38 5.32 9.68
N ASP A 342 -15.70 5.80 10.88
CA ASP A 342 -16.25 4.97 11.95
C ASP A 342 -17.77 4.78 11.82
N LEU A 343 -18.44 5.69 11.13
CA LEU A 343 -19.89 5.71 10.91
C LEU A 343 -20.33 4.84 9.72
N ILE A 344 -19.52 4.75 8.65
CA ILE A 344 -19.93 4.16 7.36
C ILE A 344 -19.71 2.62 7.28
N GLY A 345 -19.27 2.00 8.38
CA GLY A 345 -18.78 0.61 8.38
C GLY A 345 -19.79 -0.55 8.19
N ARG A 346 -20.98 -0.35 7.61
CA ARG A 346 -22.06 -1.38 7.60
C ARG A 346 -22.56 -1.86 6.23
N CYS A 347 -22.00 -1.44 5.09
CA CYS A 347 -22.56 -1.76 3.76
C CYS A 347 -21.58 -2.43 2.75
N CYS A 348 -20.96 -3.56 3.10
CA CYS A 348 -19.99 -4.25 2.22
C CYS A 348 -20.59 -5.09 1.07
N LEU A 349 -21.86 -5.50 1.12
CA LEU A 349 -22.44 -6.39 0.09
C LEU A 349 -22.70 -5.67 -1.26
N VAL A 350 -22.60 -4.34 -1.29
CA VAL A 350 -23.06 -3.48 -2.40
C VAL A 350 -22.00 -3.35 -3.51
N VAL A 351 -20.73 -3.67 -3.24
CA VAL A 351 -19.58 -3.39 -4.13
C VAL A 351 -19.61 -4.17 -5.45
N THR A 352 -19.90 -5.48 -5.41
CA THR A 352 -19.86 -6.34 -6.61
C THR A 352 -21.00 -6.05 -7.58
N VAL A 353 -22.12 -5.52 -7.09
CA VAL A 353 -23.22 -5.07 -7.95
C VAL A 353 -22.98 -3.65 -8.45
N LEU A 354 -22.40 -2.78 -7.62
CA LEU A 354 -22.10 -1.40 -8.03
C LEU A 354 -21.01 -1.28 -9.08
N THR A 355 -20.02 -2.17 -9.10
CA THR A 355 -18.97 -2.12 -10.13
C THR A 355 -19.50 -2.33 -11.55
N GLU A 356 -20.68 -2.93 -11.71
CA GLU A 356 -21.33 -3.08 -13.02
C GLU A 356 -21.95 -1.78 -13.56
N PHE A 357 -22.17 -0.81 -12.68
CA PHE A 357 -22.79 0.47 -12.97
C PHE A 357 -21.85 1.66 -12.67
N SER A 358 -20.58 1.39 -12.36
CA SER A 358 -19.62 2.39 -11.92
C SER A 358 -18.23 2.08 -12.47
N SER A 359 -17.41 3.12 -12.64
CA SER A 359 -16.00 2.93 -13.01
C SER A 359 -15.24 2.12 -11.96
N ASN A 360 -14.42 1.17 -12.40
CA ASN A 360 -13.57 0.32 -11.54
C ASN A 360 -12.77 1.15 -10.53
N VAL A 361 -12.15 2.26 -10.99
CA VAL A 361 -11.30 3.11 -10.15
C VAL A 361 -12.11 3.94 -9.16
N ALA A 362 -13.28 4.42 -9.56
CA ALA A 362 -14.19 5.13 -8.68
C ALA A 362 -14.71 4.21 -7.56
N THR A 363 -15.08 2.98 -7.92
CA THR A 363 -15.52 1.94 -6.98
C THR A 363 -14.43 1.65 -5.94
N SER A 364 -13.19 1.40 -6.37
CA SER A 364 -12.08 1.15 -5.42
C SER A 364 -11.82 2.36 -4.52
N SER A 365 -11.88 3.58 -5.07
CA SER A 365 -11.59 4.82 -4.34
C SER A 365 -12.59 5.09 -3.21
N ILE A 366 -13.85 4.70 -3.40
CA ILE A 366 -14.90 4.81 -2.39
C ILE A 366 -14.78 3.68 -1.37
N PHE A 367 -14.66 2.44 -1.83
CA PHE A 367 -14.85 1.27 -0.96
C PHE A 367 -13.60 0.84 -0.21
N ILE A 368 -12.39 1.04 -0.73
CA ILE A 368 -11.15 0.64 -0.03
C ILE A 368 -11.01 1.38 1.32
N PRO A 369 -11.12 2.73 1.39
CA PRO A 369 -11.06 3.43 2.67
C PRO A 369 -12.20 3.02 3.62
N MET A 370 -13.38 2.75 3.06
CA MET A 370 -14.56 2.33 3.82
C MET A 370 -14.33 0.98 4.52
N VAL A 371 -13.89 -0.05 3.78
CA VAL A 371 -13.67 -1.38 4.36
C VAL A 371 -12.43 -1.45 5.24
N ALA A 372 -11.43 -0.62 4.98
CA ALA A 372 -10.30 -0.45 5.88
C ALA A 372 -10.74 0.07 7.25
N SER A 373 -11.74 0.95 7.27
CA SER A 373 -12.31 1.50 8.51
C SER A 373 -13.09 0.45 9.31
N ILE A 374 -13.82 -0.42 8.62
CA ILE A 374 -14.49 -1.59 9.21
C ILE A 374 -13.47 -2.52 9.87
N ALA A 375 -12.36 -2.79 9.17
CA ALA A 375 -11.31 -3.64 9.71
C ALA A 375 -10.72 -3.07 11.01
N ARG A 376 -10.55 -1.74 11.09
CA ARG A 376 -10.12 -1.04 12.32
C ARG A 376 -11.13 -1.24 13.46
N LEU A 377 -12.42 -1.06 13.19
CA LEU A 377 -13.48 -1.26 14.18
C LEU A 377 -13.48 -2.69 14.74
N HIS A 378 -13.31 -3.69 13.86
CA HIS A 378 -13.26 -5.10 14.24
C HIS A 378 -11.90 -5.54 14.82
N LYS A 379 -10.89 -4.66 14.85
CA LYS A 379 -9.51 -4.98 15.26
C LYS A 379 -8.94 -6.20 14.52
N THR A 380 -9.23 -6.24 13.22
CA THR A 380 -8.80 -7.31 12.31
C THR A 380 -7.88 -6.75 11.24
N ASN A 381 -7.10 -7.61 10.60
CA ASN A 381 -6.19 -7.19 9.54
C ASN A 381 -6.98 -6.55 8.36
N PRO A 382 -6.69 -5.29 7.98
CA PRO A 382 -7.40 -4.60 6.91
C PRO A 382 -7.29 -5.25 5.53
N LEU A 383 -6.21 -5.98 5.26
CA LEU A 383 -6.03 -6.70 4.00
C LEU A 383 -7.13 -7.75 3.77
N ILE A 384 -7.74 -8.29 4.83
CA ILE A 384 -8.83 -9.28 4.72
C ILE A 384 -10.01 -8.70 3.92
N TYR A 385 -10.28 -7.40 4.05
CA TYR A 385 -11.37 -6.74 3.35
C TYR A 385 -10.91 -5.98 2.11
N ILE A 386 -9.73 -5.36 2.20
CA ILE A 386 -9.19 -4.51 1.16
C ILE A 386 -8.84 -5.32 -0.10
N LEU A 387 -8.18 -6.49 0.05
CA LEU A 387 -7.78 -7.33 -1.10
C LEU A 387 -8.99 -7.78 -1.96
N PRO A 388 -10.04 -8.40 -1.39
CA PRO A 388 -11.17 -8.85 -2.19
C PRO A 388 -11.99 -7.70 -2.77
N VAL A 389 -12.11 -6.56 -2.07
CA VAL A 389 -12.78 -5.35 -2.62
C VAL A 389 -12.03 -4.79 -3.82
N THR A 390 -10.69 -4.74 -3.74
CA THR A 390 -9.85 -4.28 -4.84
C THR A 390 -10.03 -5.15 -6.08
N LEU A 391 -9.96 -6.48 -5.91
CA LEU A 391 -10.14 -7.42 -7.02
C LEU A 391 -11.56 -7.37 -7.58
N ALA A 392 -12.59 -7.37 -6.71
CA ALA A 392 -13.99 -7.30 -7.11
C ALA A 392 -14.33 -6.04 -7.92
N SER A 393 -13.73 -4.89 -7.57
CA SER A 393 -13.92 -3.64 -8.33
C SER A 393 -13.35 -3.67 -9.75
N SER A 394 -12.58 -4.69 -10.13
CA SER A 394 -12.11 -4.90 -11.50
C SER A 394 -12.93 -5.96 -12.27
N TYR A 395 -13.89 -6.62 -11.63
CA TYR A 395 -14.68 -7.73 -12.19
C TYR A 395 -16.09 -7.30 -12.60
N ALA A 396 -16.15 -6.36 -13.54
CA ALA A 396 -17.40 -5.97 -14.21
C ALA A 396 -17.48 -6.63 -15.60
N PHE A 397 -18.17 -7.77 -15.68
CA PHE A 397 -18.23 -8.62 -16.87
C PHE A 397 -19.60 -8.65 -17.56
N MET A 398 -20.66 -8.13 -16.92
CA MET A 398 -22.04 -8.33 -17.40
C MET A 398 -22.49 -7.29 -18.40
N PHE A 399 -22.22 -6.01 -18.16
CA PHE A 399 -22.76 -4.93 -19.00
C PHE A 399 -21.69 -4.21 -19.83
N PRO A 400 -22.08 -3.69 -21.03
CA PRO A 400 -21.20 -2.86 -21.86
C PRO A 400 -20.69 -1.62 -21.13
N ALA A 401 -21.54 -1.01 -20.30
CA ALA A 401 -21.20 0.20 -19.55
C ALA A 401 -20.29 -0.07 -18.34
N GLY A 402 -20.16 -1.32 -17.89
CA GLY A 402 -19.40 -1.64 -16.68
C GLY A 402 -17.90 -1.38 -16.81
N THR A 403 -17.32 -1.58 -18.00
CA THR A 403 -15.90 -1.24 -18.26
C THR A 403 -15.68 -0.74 -19.68
N PRO A 404 -14.67 0.11 -19.93
CA PRO A 404 -14.34 0.53 -21.29
C PRO A 404 -13.99 -0.63 -22.25
N PRO A 405 -13.25 -1.69 -21.84
CA PRO A 405 -13.13 -2.93 -22.61
C PRO A 405 -14.46 -3.47 -23.12
N ASN A 406 -15.44 -3.60 -22.22
CA ASN A 406 -16.77 -4.11 -22.55
C ASN A 406 -17.48 -3.22 -23.60
N ALA A 407 -17.37 -1.90 -23.46
CA ALA A 407 -17.94 -0.94 -24.39
C ALA A 407 -17.29 -0.99 -25.79
N ILE A 408 -15.96 -1.18 -25.86
CA ILE A 408 -15.23 -1.27 -27.13
C ILE A 408 -15.71 -2.47 -27.95
N VAL A 409 -15.80 -3.65 -27.33
CA VAL A 409 -16.22 -4.86 -28.05
C VAL A 409 -17.70 -4.77 -28.44
N PHE A 410 -18.54 -4.23 -27.57
CA PHE A 410 -19.94 -3.95 -27.90
C PHE A 410 -20.08 -2.96 -29.07
N GLY A 411 -19.19 -1.96 -29.18
CA GLY A 411 -19.15 -0.97 -30.25
C GLY A 411 -18.92 -1.55 -31.65
N VAL A 412 -18.37 -2.77 -31.76
CA VAL A 412 -18.24 -3.48 -33.04
C VAL A 412 -19.60 -3.97 -33.56
N LYS A 413 -20.67 -3.90 -32.75
CA LYS A 413 -22.06 -4.29 -33.07
C LYS A 413 -22.25 -5.77 -33.40
N ILE A 414 -21.36 -6.60 -32.88
CA ILE A 414 -21.36 -8.04 -33.10
C ILE A 414 -22.15 -8.78 -31.99
N LEU A 415 -22.31 -8.15 -30.82
CA LEU A 415 -22.85 -8.77 -29.61
C LEU A 415 -24.16 -8.11 -29.17
N ARG A 416 -25.06 -8.90 -28.58
CA ARG A 416 -26.23 -8.38 -27.85
C ARG A 416 -25.92 -8.29 -26.36
N VAL A 417 -26.56 -7.34 -25.68
CA VAL A 417 -26.41 -7.14 -24.23
C VAL A 417 -26.71 -8.43 -23.45
N VAL A 418 -27.70 -9.21 -23.88
CA VAL A 418 -28.07 -10.48 -23.22
C VAL A 418 -26.96 -11.53 -23.32
N ASP A 419 -26.30 -11.66 -24.49
CA ASP A 419 -25.22 -12.62 -24.68
C ASP A 419 -24.02 -12.24 -23.76
N MET A 420 -23.75 -10.93 -23.63
CA MET A 420 -22.73 -10.39 -22.73
C MET A 420 -23.06 -10.66 -21.25
N ALA A 421 -24.29 -10.39 -20.82
CA ALA A 421 -24.73 -10.60 -19.44
C ALA A 421 -24.70 -12.09 -19.05
N ILE A 422 -25.11 -13.00 -19.94
CA ILE A 422 -25.03 -14.45 -19.70
C ILE A 422 -23.55 -14.88 -19.61
N GLY A 423 -22.70 -14.38 -20.50
CA GLY A 423 -21.27 -14.66 -20.48
C GLY A 423 -20.57 -14.15 -19.22
N GLY A 424 -20.98 -13.00 -18.69
CA GLY A 424 -20.38 -12.35 -17.52
C GLY A 424 -20.89 -12.88 -16.17
N SER A 425 -22.16 -13.28 -16.07
CA SER A 425 -22.78 -13.60 -14.77
C SER A 425 -22.08 -14.70 -13.99
N MET A 426 -21.72 -15.82 -14.64
CA MET A 426 -20.96 -16.88 -13.98
C MET A 426 -19.53 -16.48 -13.63
N LEU A 427 -18.93 -15.57 -14.40
CA LEU A 427 -17.58 -15.08 -14.12
C LEU A 427 -17.57 -14.16 -12.92
N ASN A 428 -18.57 -13.28 -12.77
CA ASN A 428 -18.72 -12.47 -11.56
C ASN A 428 -18.87 -13.36 -10.32
N LEU A 429 -19.73 -14.37 -10.40
CA LEU A 429 -19.96 -15.30 -9.28
C LEU A 429 -18.68 -16.08 -8.94
N SER A 430 -18.01 -16.63 -9.95
CA SER A 430 -16.75 -17.36 -9.78
C SER A 430 -15.65 -16.47 -9.23
N ALA A 431 -15.53 -15.24 -9.72
CA ALA A 431 -14.54 -14.27 -9.28
C ALA A 431 -14.78 -13.80 -7.85
N PHE A 432 -16.05 -13.64 -7.44
CA PHE A 432 -16.41 -13.36 -6.06
C PHE A 432 -15.94 -14.48 -5.13
N PHE A 433 -16.37 -15.72 -5.38
CA PHE A 433 -16.01 -16.85 -4.51
C PHE A 433 -14.51 -17.13 -4.50
N LEU A 434 -13.85 -17.04 -5.65
CA LEU A 434 -12.42 -17.26 -5.74
C LEU A 434 -11.63 -16.17 -5.00
N SER A 435 -12.01 -14.89 -5.13
CA SER A 435 -11.34 -13.79 -4.41
C SER A 435 -11.47 -13.97 -2.90
N GLN A 436 -12.66 -14.36 -2.42
CA GLN A 436 -12.87 -14.66 -1.00
C GLN A 436 -12.02 -15.85 -0.55
N PHE A 437 -12.04 -16.95 -1.30
CA PHE A 437 -11.27 -18.15 -0.99
C PHE A 437 -9.77 -17.88 -0.96
N MET A 438 -9.23 -17.20 -1.97
CA MET A 438 -7.80 -16.85 -2.07
C MET A 438 -7.38 -15.90 -0.94
N THR A 439 -8.24 -14.95 -0.55
CA THR A 439 -7.97 -14.05 0.57
C THR A 439 -7.95 -14.79 1.91
N GLN A 440 -8.86 -15.74 2.13
CA GLN A 440 -8.94 -16.49 3.40
C GLN A 440 -7.92 -17.62 3.51
N THR A 441 -7.28 -18.03 2.41
CA THR A 441 -6.33 -19.15 2.40
C THR A 441 -4.94 -18.71 1.93
N TYR A 442 -4.80 -18.41 0.65
CA TYR A 442 -3.52 -18.13 0.01
C TYR A 442 -2.86 -16.84 0.50
N ALA A 443 -3.65 -15.80 0.81
CA ALA A 443 -3.12 -14.55 1.33
C ALA A 443 -2.36 -14.73 2.67
N HIS A 444 -2.71 -15.73 3.49
CA HIS A 444 -2.00 -16.02 4.74
C HIS A 444 -0.57 -16.55 4.52
N LEU A 445 -0.23 -17.02 3.31
CA LEU A 445 1.11 -17.47 2.96
C LEU A 445 2.01 -16.32 2.49
N ILE A 446 1.42 -15.27 1.94
CA ILE A 446 2.15 -14.14 1.34
C ILE A 446 2.20 -12.95 2.29
N PHE A 447 1.08 -12.67 2.97
CA PHE A 447 0.92 -11.58 3.90
C PHE A 447 0.83 -12.12 5.33
N ASP A 448 1.38 -11.40 6.30
CA ASP A 448 1.27 -11.76 7.72
C ASP A 448 -0.14 -11.44 8.27
N MET A 449 -1.11 -12.22 7.83
CA MET A 449 -2.54 -12.02 8.14
C MET A 449 -2.88 -12.26 9.62
N LYS A 450 -1.97 -12.85 10.40
CA LYS A 450 -2.17 -13.22 11.82
C LYS A 450 -1.91 -12.09 12.80
N ARG A 451 -1.28 -11.00 12.37
CA ARG A 451 -1.15 -9.80 13.20
C ARG A 451 -2.46 -9.01 13.10
N PRO A 452 -3.33 -9.01 14.15
CA PRO A 452 -4.45 -8.08 14.20
C PRO A 452 -3.94 -6.63 14.24
N ASN A 453 -2.71 -6.46 14.72
CA ASN A 453 -1.96 -5.22 14.77
C ASN A 453 -0.91 -5.18 13.65
N PHE A 454 -1.34 -4.95 12.40
CA PHE A 454 -0.57 -3.96 11.64
C PHE A 454 -0.82 -2.65 12.39
N SER A 455 0.07 -2.35 13.34
CA SER A 455 -0.08 -1.31 14.36
C SER A 455 -0.66 -0.06 13.74
N TYR A 456 -1.62 0.53 14.44
CA TYR A 456 -2.05 1.90 14.28
C TYR A 456 -0.92 2.73 13.65
N ALA A 457 -1.09 3.20 12.43
CA ALA A 457 -0.55 4.53 12.21
C ALA A 457 -1.27 5.37 13.28
N PRO A 458 -0.56 6.00 14.23
CA PRO A 458 -1.20 7.13 14.88
C PRO A 458 -1.69 8.01 13.74
N ALA A 459 -2.93 8.49 13.81
CA ALA A 459 -3.42 9.50 12.88
C ALA A 459 -2.25 10.46 12.61
N PRO A 460 -1.93 10.83 11.35
CA PRO A 460 -0.83 11.74 11.09
C PRO A 460 -1.18 13.08 11.74
N HIS A 461 -0.81 13.21 13.00
CA HIS A 461 -1.02 14.40 13.79
C HIS A 461 -0.09 15.45 13.21
N ASN A 462 -0.70 16.60 12.95
CA ASN A 462 -0.05 17.87 12.65
C ASN A 462 1.31 17.97 13.35
N SER A 463 2.40 17.99 12.60
CA SER A 463 3.47 18.99 12.72
C SER A 463 4.77 18.50 12.08
N SER A 464 5.33 19.35 11.22
CA SER A 464 6.78 19.56 11.15
C SER A 464 7.41 19.45 12.55
N ASN A 465 8.44 18.61 12.68
CA ASN A 465 9.30 18.41 13.86
C ASN A 465 8.82 17.42 14.92
N VAL A 466 8.79 16.12 14.62
CA VAL A 466 9.05 15.08 15.64
C VAL A 466 9.90 13.97 15.02
N SER A 467 11.14 13.87 15.49
CA SER A 467 12.17 12.92 15.03
C SER A 467 12.14 11.61 15.79
N ALA A 468 12.07 10.48 15.05
CA ALA A 468 12.66 9.15 15.28
C ALA A 468 12.55 8.38 16.63
N GLY A 469 12.06 8.97 17.73
CA GLY A 469 12.07 8.33 19.05
C GLY A 469 10.88 7.41 19.39
N LEU A 470 9.76 7.54 18.67
CA LEU A 470 8.47 6.92 19.06
C LEU A 470 8.20 5.53 18.45
N MET A 471 9.00 5.06 17.48
CA MET A 471 8.68 3.81 16.73
C MET A 471 8.94 2.49 17.47
N TYR A 472 9.61 2.49 18.63
CA TYR A 472 10.02 1.23 19.30
C TYR A 472 9.26 0.91 20.60
N SER A 473 8.38 1.80 21.08
CA SER A 473 7.66 1.65 22.36
C SER A 473 6.47 0.68 22.29
N GLU A 474 5.78 0.56 21.15
CA GLU A 474 4.48 -0.15 21.08
C GLU A 474 4.58 -1.68 21.15
N ALA A 475 5.61 -2.28 20.55
CA ALA A 475 5.78 -3.74 20.58
C ALA A 475 6.15 -4.24 21.98
N ALA A 476 7.02 -3.51 22.69
CA ALA A 476 7.35 -3.74 24.08
C ALA A 476 6.15 -3.47 24.99
N GLY A 477 5.37 -2.43 24.69
CA GLY A 477 4.20 -2.04 25.46
C GLY A 477 3.07 -3.06 25.51
N SER A 478 2.87 -3.87 24.46
CA SER A 478 1.83 -4.90 24.49
C SER A 478 2.13 -6.02 25.48
N ARG A 479 3.39 -6.46 25.60
CA ARG A 479 3.79 -7.52 26.54
C ARG A 479 3.85 -7.00 27.98
N THR A 480 4.39 -5.81 28.18
CA THR A 480 4.47 -5.18 29.51
C THR A 480 3.09 -4.84 30.05
N SER A 481 2.20 -4.30 29.21
CA SER A 481 0.79 -4.10 29.57
C SER A 481 0.15 -5.44 29.93
N LEU A 482 0.29 -6.50 29.12
CA LEU A 482 -0.24 -7.83 29.45
C LEU A 482 0.29 -8.42 30.77
N LEU A 483 1.56 -8.18 31.11
CA LEU A 483 2.21 -8.78 32.27
C LEU A 483 1.93 -8.01 33.57
N LEU A 484 1.79 -6.69 33.49
CA LEU A 484 1.63 -5.79 34.63
C LEU A 484 0.20 -5.27 34.82
N ASN A 485 -0.73 -5.61 33.91
CA ASN A 485 -2.13 -5.18 34.01
C ASN A 485 -2.77 -5.68 35.31
N GLY A 486 -3.47 -4.79 36.01
CA GLY A 486 -4.13 -5.10 37.29
C GLY A 486 -3.21 -5.13 38.52
N LEU A 487 -1.89 -5.01 38.34
CA LEU A 487 -0.93 -4.87 39.44
C LEU A 487 -0.75 -3.39 39.82
N ARG A 488 -0.21 -3.14 41.02
CA ARG A 488 0.11 -1.78 41.48
C ARG A 488 1.61 -1.59 41.58
N GLY A 489 2.12 -0.59 40.88
CA GLY A 489 3.55 -0.31 40.82
C GLY A 489 3.90 1.16 40.99
N ILE A 490 5.19 1.44 40.82
CA ILE A 490 5.72 2.81 40.73
C ILE A 490 6.41 2.99 39.39
N GLU A 491 6.28 4.19 38.81
CA GLU A 491 7.03 4.60 37.61
C GLU A 491 8.05 5.66 38.00
N ILE A 492 9.32 5.40 37.72
CA ILE A 492 10.44 6.29 38.01
C ILE A 492 10.85 6.99 36.72
N GLY A 493 10.92 8.33 36.78
CA GLY A 493 11.09 9.21 35.62
C GLY A 493 9.93 9.09 34.62
N PRO A 494 8.69 9.33 35.06
CA PRO A 494 7.53 9.26 34.20
C PRO A 494 7.68 10.25 33.04
N GLY A 495 7.69 9.75 31.82
CA GLY A 495 7.45 10.59 30.64
C GLY A 495 5.95 10.77 30.46
N ALA A 496 5.52 11.70 29.59
CA ALA A 496 4.09 11.93 29.30
C ALA A 496 3.39 10.73 28.63
N HIS A 497 4.15 9.67 28.45
CA HIS A 497 3.76 8.40 27.95
C HIS A 497 3.98 7.45 29.12
N ASN A 498 2.98 7.29 29.99
CA ASN A 498 2.69 5.95 30.51
C ASN A 498 1.97 5.26 29.34
N PRO A 499 2.71 4.68 28.36
CA PRO A 499 2.15 4.23 27.09
C PRO A 499 1.30 2.97 27.29
N PHE A 500 1.30 2.42 28.51
CA PHE A 500 0.80 1.10 28.85
C PHE A 500 -0.50 1.14 29.67
N GLY A 501 -0.92 2.32 30.15
CA GLY A 501 -2.13 2.50 30.95
C GLY A 501 -2.08 1.82 32.32
N LEU A 502 -0.87 1.66 32.89
CA LEU A 502 -0.64 0.92 34.13
C LEU A 502 -1.01 1.75 35.37
N ASN A 503 -1.42 1.06 36.45
CA ASN A 503 -1.70 1.68 37.74
C ASN A 503 -0.38 1.97 38.49
N THR A 504 0.24 3.10 38.15
CA THR A 504 1.52 3.54 38.71
C THR A 504 1.37 4.79 39.58
N LEU A 505 2.17 4.86 40.65
CA LEU A 505 2.52 6.14 41.25
C LEU A 505 3.78 6.67 40.56
N ASN A 506 3.69 7.90 40.10
CA ASN A 506 4.74 8.54 39.32
C ASN A 506 5.74 9.25 40.23
N VAL A 507 7.02 8.88 40.13
CA VAL A 507 8.14 9.34 40.97
C VAL A 507 9.16 10.07 40.11
N ASP A 508 9.49 11.30 40.50
CA ASP A 508 10.48 12.15 39.83
C ASP A 508 11.24 12.97 40.87
N PHE A 509 12.48 13.36 40.58
CA PHE A 509 13.33 14.05 41.55
C PHE A 509 13.01 15.54 41.69
N THR A 510 12.20 16.10 40.78
CA THR A 510 11.85 17.52 40.81
C THR A 510 10.48 17.83 40.19
N THR A 511 9.84 18.88 40.69
CA THR A 511 8.66 19.52 40.08
C THR A 511 9.04 20.58 39.04
N ASN A 512 10.31 20.98 38.99
CA ASN A 512 10.79 22.03 38.09
C ASN A 512 10.69 21.58 36.62
N LYS A 513 10.48 22.56 35.72
CA LYS A 513 10.47 22.31 34.27
C LYS A 513 11.90 22.06 33.75
N THR A 514 12.36 20.84 33.91
CA THR A 514 13.61 20.35 33.30
C THR A 514 13.54 20.42 31.77
N VAL A 515 14.69 20.29 31.11
CA VAL A 515 14.75 20.16 29.64
C VAL A 515 13.86 19.00 29.18
N TRP A 516 13.81 17.91 29.95
CA TRP A 516 12.97 16.74 29.68
C TRP A 516 11.48 17.03 29.82
N LYS A 517 11.03 17.76 30.85
CA LYS A 517 9.60 18.17 30.96
C LYS A 517 9.20 19.16 29.87
N LYS A 518 10.13 19.99 29.39
CA LYS A 518 9.88 20.85 28.22
C LYS A 518 9.77 20.02 26.94
N SER A 519 10.67 19.07 26.71
CA SER A 519 10.60 18.13 25.58
C SER A 519 9.34 17.27 25.63
N GLU A 520 8.96 16.80 26.82
CA GLU A 520 7.73 16.07 27.10
C GLU A 520 6.48 16.90 26.74
N GLN A 521 6.42 18.15 27.20
CA GLN A 521 5.32 19.06 26.88
C GLN A 521 5.25 19.37 25.38
N GLN A 522 6.40 19.47 24.69
CA GLN A 522 6.48 19.65 23.24
C GLN A 522 6.01 18.39 22.48
N MET A 523 6.32 17.19 22.98
CA MET A 523 5.98 15.93 22.32
C MET A 523 4.52 15.51 22.54
N SER A 524 3.95 15.77 23.71
CA SER A 524 2.65 15.20 24.12
C SER A 524 1.57 16.24 24.47
N GLY A 525 1.94 17.52 24.56
CA GLY A 525 1.05 18.62 24.96
C GLY A 525 0.68 18.65 26.45
N LYS A 526 1.06 17.65 27.25
CA LYS A 526 0.77 17.55 28.69
C LYS A 526 1.99 16.99 29.43
N ASN A 527 2.20 17.39 30.69
CA ASN A 527 3.25 16.77 31.51
C ASN A 527 2.67 15.57 32.25
N ALA A 528 3.47 14.53 32.46
CA ALA A 528 3.12 13.42 33.31
C ALA A 528 2.73 13.93 34.70
N ARG A 529 1.65 13.36 35.23
CA ARG A 529 1.24 13.59 36.61
C ARG A 529 2.38 13.11 37.52
N LEU A 530 2.80 13.95 38.46
CA LEU A 530 3.79 13.59 39.47
C LEU A 530 3.09 13.32 40.80
N ASP A 531 3.31 12.16 41.40
CA ASP A 531 2.69 11.78 42.68
C ASP A 531 3.67 11.88 43.85
N VAL A 532 4.96 11.58 43.63
CA VAL A 532 6.00 11.58 44.67
C VAL A 532 7.27 12.26 44.19
N ILE A 533 7.81 13.17 44.99
CA ILE A 533 9.10 13.82 44.73
C ILE A 533 10.18 13.06 45.50
N ALA A 534 11.02 12.32 44.79
CA ALA A 534 12.11 11.55 45.38
C ALA A 534 13.22 11.25 44.35
N MET A 535 14.44 11.03 44.84
CA MET A 535 15.51 10.48 44.00
C MET A 535 15.19 9.02 43.71
N GLY A 536 15.35 8.59 42.45
CA GLY A 536 15.00 7.21 42.08
C GLY A 536 15.91 6.14 42.70
N ASP A 537 17.03 6.52 43.31
CA ASP A 537 17.93 5.66 44.09
C ASP A 537 17.77 5.80 45.61
N ASN A 538 16.75 6.56 46.07
CA ASN A 538 16.39 6.71 47.47
C ASN A 538 14.88 7.01 47.60
N LEU A 539 14.07 5.96 47.56
CA LEU A 539 12.62 6.02 47.46
C LEU A 539 11.97 6.04 48.86
N PRO A 540 10.98 6.93 49.11
CA PRO A 540 10.33 7.09 50.41
C PRO A 540 9.23 6.03 50.64
N PHE A 541 9.49 4.79 50.28
CA PHE A 541 8.55 3.68 50.43
C PHE A 541 9.15 2.60 51.36
N PRO A 542 8.32 1.93 52.18
CA PRO A 542 8.75 0.75 52.94
C PRO A 542 9.19 -0.40 52.03
N ASP A 543 9.91 -1.34 52.61
CA ASP A 543 10.33 -2.57 51.92
C ASP A 543 9.10 -3.37 51.42
N GLU A 544 9.23 -4.04 50.28
CA GLU A 544 8.20 -4.94 49.70
C GLU A 544 6.80 -4.31 49.51
N SER A 545 6.74 -3.01 49.21
CA SER A 545 5.50 -2.23 49.10
C SER A 545 4.74 -2.41 47.77
N TYR A 546 5.43 -2.74 46.68
CA TYR A 546 4.84 -2.73 45.32
C TYR A 546 5.05 -4.03 44.55
N ASP A 547 4.15 -4.29 43.60
CA ASP A 547 4.19 -5.47 42.74
C ASP A 547 5.18 -5.30 41.58
N PHE A 548 5.44 -4.06 41.15
CA PHE A 548 6.43 -3.76 40.13
C PHE A 548 7.04 -2.35 40.23
N VAL A 549 8.23 -2.19 39.66
CA VAL A 549 8.88 -0.90 39.35
C VAL A 549 9.05 -0.79 37.85
N LEU A 550 8.61 0.32 37.28
CA LEU A 550 8.83 0.72 35.89
C LEU A 550 9.85 1.86 35.87
N SER A 551 10.99 1.68 35.20
CA SER A 551 11.98 2.73 34.97
C SER A 551 11.93 3.16 33.50
N SER A 552 11.56 4.41 33.23
CA SER A 552 11.37 4.95 31.88
C SER A 552 12.50 5.90 31.50
N HIS A 553 13.57 5.42 30.86
CA HIS A 553 14.72 6.25 30.44
C HIS A 553 15.38 7.02 31.62
N VAL A 554 15.66 6.31 32.72
CA VAL A 554 16.26 6.92 33.93
C VAL A 554 17.55 6.23 34.36
N ILE A 555 17.70 4.93 34.12
CA ILE A 555 18.83 4.16 34.67
C ILE A 555 20.19 4.71 34.19
N GLU A 556 20.23 5.22 32.95
CA GLU A 556 21.38 5.84 32.32
C GLU A 556 21.78 7.18 32.96
N HIS A 557 20.87 7.83 33.68
CA HIS A 557 21.10 9.09 34.40
C HIS A 557 21.65 8.88 35.82
N PHE A 558 21.71 7.64 36.31
CA PHE A 558 22.40 7.35 37.58
C PHE A 558 23.89 7.14 37.33
N TYR A 559 24.73 7.85 38.10
CA TYR A 559 26.17 7.57 38.14
C TYR A 559 26.45 6.17 38.71
N ASP A 560 25.72 5.80 39.77
CA ASP A 560 25.70 4.47 40.37
C ASP A 560 24.34 3.76 40.12
N PRO A 561 24.16 3.10 38.97
CA PRO A 561 22.94 2.37 38.67
C PRO A 561 22.75 1.12 39.54
N ILE A 562 23.82 0.56 40.14
CA ILE A 562 23.71 -0.61 41.04
C ILE A 562 22.95 -0.22 42.31
N LYS A 563 23.26 0.96 42.88
CA LYS A 563 22.51 1.49 44.02
C LYS A 563 21.03 1.71 43.69
N ALA A 564 20.72 2.29 42.53
CA ALA A 564 19.34 2.50 42.09
C ALA A 564 18.57 1.18 42.01
N ILE A 565 19.16 0.15 41.39
CA ILE A 565 18.53 -1.17 41.27
C ILE A 565 18.36 -1.85 42.62
N LYS A 566 19.35 -1.77 43.53
CA LYS A 566 19.20 -2.27 44.91
C LYS A 566 18.03 -1.62 45.63
N GLU A 567 17.83 -0.32 45.43
CA GLU A 567 16.69 0.41 45.98
C GLU A 567 15.36 -0.06 45.38
N TRP A 568 15.32 -0.33 44.07
CA TRP A 568 14.12 -0.85 43.40
C TRP A 568 13.77 -2.25 43.88
N PHE A 569 14.78 -3.09 44.12
CA PHE A 569 14.59 -4.40 44.73
C PHE A 569 14.03 -4.29 46.16
N ARG A 570 14.50 -3.33 46.96
CA ARG A 570 14.02 -3.12 48.32
C ARG A 570 12.52 -2.85 48.37
N VAL A 571 12.00 -2.02 47.45
CA VAL A 571 10.58 -1.61 47.45
C VAL A 571 9.64 -2.62 46.77
N ILE A 572 10.18 -3.63 46.07
CA ILE A 572 9.42 -4.66 45.36
C ILE A 572 9.21 -5.89 46.23
N ARG A 573 8.03 -6.52 46.11
CA ARG A 573 7.73 -7.82 46.75
C ARG A 573 8.60 -8.95 46.21
N LYS A 574 8.78 -10.03 46.97
CA LYS A 574 9.67 -11.17 46.62
C LYS A 574 9.44 -11.82 45.25
N ASP A 575 8.25 -11.66 44.65
CA ASP A 575 7.90 -12.14 43.30
C ASP A 575 7.51 -11.02 42.31
N GLY A 576 7.81 -9.76 42.66
CA GLY A 576 7.48 -8.61 41.84
C GLY A 576 8.48 -8.35 40.70
N TYR A 577 8.14 -7.39 39.85
CA TYR A 577 8.83 -7.17 38.57
C TYR A 577 9.58 -5.83 38.55
N ILE A 578 10.84 -5.84 38.10
CA ILE A 578 11.54 -4.63 37.66
C ILE A 578 11.52 -4.60 36.14
N TYR A 579 10.91 -3.57 35.57
CA TYR A 579 10.91 -3.33 34.13
C TYR A 579 11.68 -2.05 33.82
N MET A 580 12.71 -2.15 32.97
CA MET A 580 13.58 -1.03 32.62
C MET A 580 13.55 -0.75 31.13
N ILE A 581 13.26 0.50 30.77
CA ILE A 581 13.42 1.03 29.42
C ILE A 581 14.73 1.81 29.40
N VAL A 582 15.69 1.32 28.60
CA VAL A 582 17.05 1.84 28.55
C VAL A 582 17.39 2.25 27.12
N PRO A 583 18.04 3.41 26.90
CA PRO A 583 18.45 3.85 25.58
C PRO A 583 19.55 2.93 25.03
N HIS A 584 19.30 2.38 23.84
CA HIS A 584 20.31 1.60 23.13
C HIS A 584 21.33 2.54 22.47
N LYS A 585 22.61 2.40 22.83
CA LYS A 585 23.70 3.29 22.36
C LYS A 585 23.67 3.57 20.85
N GLU A 586 23.48 2.53 20.03
CA GLU A 586 23.51 2.68 18.56
C GLU A 586 22.31 3.42 17.97
N ARG A 587 21.24 3.59 18.74
CA ARG A 587 19.95 4.14 18.32
C ARG A 587 19.63 5.48 18.99
N THR A 588 20.56 6.04 19.77
CA THR A 588 20.42 7.34 20.43
C THR A 588 21.56 8.28 20.05
N TYR A 589 21.48 9.52 20.56
CA TYR A 589 22.52 10.54 20.39
C TYR A 589 23.87 10.15 21.04
N ASP A 590 23.93 9.08 21.84
CA ASP A 590 25.15 8.58 22.46
C ASP A 590 25.98 7.64 21.58
N LYS A 591 25.60 7.43 20.31
CA LYS A 591 26.29 6.52 19.39
C LYS A 591 27.81 6.70 19.35
N LYS A 592 28.30 7.93 19.54
CA LYS A 592 29.74 8.28 19.51
C LYS A 592 30.47 8.08 20.84
N LYS A 593 29.78 7.84 21.95
CA LYS A 593 30.38 7.71 23.29
C LYS A 593 30.88 6.28 23.55
N THR A 594 31.86 6.13 24.43
CA THR A 594 32.41 4.81 24.79
C THR A 594 31.36 3.98 25.53
N ARG A 595 31.36 2.66 25.29
CA ARG A 595 30.45 1.72 25.97
C ARG A 595 30.86 1.62 27.44
N THR A 596 29.91 1.69 28.37
CA THR A 596 30.17 1.52 29.80
C THR A 596 30.24 0.04 30.12
N THR A 597 31.33 -0.41 30.73
CA THR A 597 31.53 -1.85 31.02
C THR A 597 30.98 -2.22 32.39
N LEU A 598 30.65 -3.50 32.60
CA LEU A 598 30.25 -4.01 33.90
C LEU A 598 31.31 -3.75 34.99
N ALA A 599 32.60 -3.91 34.66
CA ALA A 599 33.70 -3.67 35.61
C ALA A 599 33.71 -2.22 36.10
N GLU A 600 33.51 -1.27 35.19
CA GLU A 600 33.38 0.15 35.51
C GLU A 600 32.16 0.43 36.41
N LEU A 601 31.01 -0.22 36.15
CA LEU A 601 29.83 -0.05 37.00
C LEU A 601 30.04 -0.58 38.42
N ILE A 602 30.76 -1.69 38.58
CA ILE A 602 31.13 -2.24 39.89
C ILE A 602 32.08 -1.27 40.60
N GLU A 603 33.11 -0.78 39.90
CA GLU A 603 34.06 0.20 40.44
C GLU A 603 33.36 1.47 40.93
N ARG A 604 32.42 2.02 40.14
CA ARG A 604 31.62 3.20 40.54
C ARG A 604 30.77 2.96 41.79
N HIS A 605 30.30 1.72 42.00
CA HIS A 605 29.51 1.36 43.18
C HIS A 605 30.38 1.18 44.44
N GLU A 606 31.57 0.58 44.28
CA GLU A 606 32.53 0.39 45.37
C GLU A 606 33.23 1.70 45.78
N HIS A 607 33.46 2.59 44.81
CA HIS A 607 34.13 3.88 44.98
C HIS A 607 33.34 5.03 44.33
N PRO A 608 32.24 5.51 44.97
CA PRO A 608 31.40 6.55 44.40
C PRO A 608 32.13 7.90 44.34
N ASN A 609 32.44 8.37 43.13
CA ASN A 609 33.01 9.70 42.89
C ASN A 609 32.33 10.39 41.69
N PRO A 610 31.10 10.90 41.84
CA PRO A 610 30.35 11.48 40.73
C PRO A 610 30.97 12.81 40.25
N PRO A 611 30.95 13.09 38.92
CA PRO A 611 31.46 14.36 38.38
C PRO A 611 30.65 15.57 38.85
N SER A 612 31.29 16.73 38.94
CA SER A 612 30.70 17.99 39.46
C SER A 612 29.80 18.74 38.46
N GLU A 613 29.67 18.26 37.21
CA GLU A 613 28.88 18.91 36.15
C GLU A 613 27.47 18.29 35.99
N ASP A 614 26.58 19.16 35.51
CA ASP A 614 25.12 19.13 35.39
C ASP A 614 24.41 17.75 35.33
N SER A 615 23.41 17.57 36.20
CA SER A 615 22.69 16.33 36.56
C SER A 615 21.79 15.73 35.48
N HIS A 616 22.04 16.01 34.20
CA HIS A 616 21.15 15.65 33.09
C HIS A 616 21.82 14.86 31.97
N LEU A 617 23.10 14.52 32.12
CA LEU A 617 23.83 13.68 31.16
C LEU A 617 23.57 12.18 31.42
N HIS A 618 23.68 11.37 30.36
CA HIS A 618 23.81 9.92 30.50
C HIS A 618 25.20 9.61 31.05
N HIS A 619 25.26 8.96 32.22
CA HIS A 619 26.50 8.46 32.84
C HIS A 619 26.86 7.05 32.36
N SER A 620 25.88 6.29 31.86
CA SER A 620 26.04 4.89 31.45
C SER A 620 25.51 4.67 30.03
N PHE A 621 26.30 3.99 29.18
CA PHE A 621 26.00 3.71 27.78
C PHE A 621 25.92 2.22 27.51
N TRP A 622 24.75 1.74 27.11
CA TRP A 622 24.43 0.31 27.08
C TRP A 622 24.34 -0.24 25.65
N VAL A 623 24.79 -1.49 25.48
CA VAL A 623 24.39 -2.38 24.39
C VAL A 623 23.75 -3.65 24.96
N THR A 624 23.07 -4.45 24.13
CA THR A 624 22.32 -5.63 24.57
C THR A 624 23.18 -6.61 25.39
N GLU A 625 24.46 -6.79 25.05
CA GLU A 625 25.35 -7.69 25.78
C GLU A 625 25.65 -7.19 27.20
N ASP A 626 25.77 -5.87 27.43
CA ASP A 626 25.99 -5.30 28.77
C ASP A 626 24.80 -5.54 29.66
N SER A 627 23.59 -5.28 29.15
CA SER A 627 22.35 -5.48 29.90
C SER A 627 22.22 -6.93 30.37
N TRP A 628 22.61 -7.88 29.51
CA TRP A 628 22.63 -9.30 29.85
C TRP A 628 23.69 -9.65 30.91
N SER A 629 24.93 -9.20 30.74
CA SER A 629 26.01 -9.41 31.73
C SER A 629 25.69 -8.78 33.08
N TYR A 630 25.15 -7.55 33.07
CA TYR A 630 24.77 -6.79 34.25
C TYR A 630 23.66 -7.49 35.05
N ALA A 631 22.62 -7.98 34.37
CA ALA A 631 21.59 -8.79 35.02
C ALA A 631 22.11 -10.15 35.50
N GLY A 632 23.05 -10.76 34.79
CA GLY A 632 23.74 -11.98 35.23
C GLY A 632 24.47 -11.79 36.55
N THR A 633 25.19 -10.67 36.72
CA THR A 633 25.90 -10.34 37.97
C THR A 633 24.95 -10.02 39.12
N LEU A 634 23.84 -9.32 38.85
CA LEU A 634 22.80 -9.07 39.85
C LEU A 634 22.15 -10.38 40.33
N ASN A 635 21.90 -11.33 39.41
CA ASN A 635 21.37 -12.66 39.76
C ASN A 635 22.39 -13.53 40.52
N GLY A 636 23.69 -13.42 40.20
CA GLY A 636 24.75 -14.26 40.76
C GLY A 636 25.11 -13.97 42.21
N ASN A 637 24.91 -12.73 42.68
CA ASN A 637 25.29 -12.31 44.03
C ASN A 637 24.14 -12.26 45.04
N SER A 638 22.89 -12.43 44.62
CA SER A 638 21.74 -12.08 45.48
C SER A 638 20.89 -13.27 45.93
N GLY A 639 20.89 -14.43 45.26
CA GLY A 639 19.94 -15.49 45.61
C GLY A 639 18.46 -15.11 45.44
N TYR A 640 18.18 -13.94 44.84
CA TYR A 640 16.85 -13.37 44.64
C TYR A 640 16.52 -13.32 43.12
N ALA A 641 15.80 -14.34 42.65
CA ALA A 641 15.00 -14.42 41.42
C ALA A 641 15.62 -14.08 40.04
N ARG A 642 14.89 -14.44 38.97
CA ARG A 642 15.33 -14.54 37.56
C ARG A 642 15.09 -13.23 36.78
N CYS A 643 16.14 -12.46 36.47
CA CYS A 643 16.03 -11.42 35.43
C CYS A 643 15.68 -12.06 34.06
N ARG A 644 14.66 -11.53 33.37
CA ARG A 644 14.34 -11.82 31.96
C ARG A 644 14.32 -10.50 31.20
N TRP A 645 15.19 -10.38 30.19
CA TRP A 645 15.23 -9.26 29.26
C TRP A 645 14.36 -9.51 28.04
#